data_AF-A0A1E4SSE3-F1
#
_entry.id   AF-A0A1E4SSE3-F1
#
_cell.length_a   1.000
_cell.length_b   1.000
_cell.length_c   1.000
_cell.angle_alpha   90.00
_cell.angle_beta   90.00
_cell.angle_gamma   90.00
#
_symmetry.space_group_name_H-M   'P 1'
#
loop_
_entity.id
_entity.type
_entity.pdbx_description
1 polymer ?
#
loop_
_entity_poly.entity_id
_entity_poly.type
_entity_poly.pdbx_seq_one_letter_code
_entity_poly.pdbx_strand_id
1 'polypeptide(L)'
;MSFQGVSYDATLEGTNDIDASVAIQGVPGVATRPQIFTLPDDLILFFIIPQNEPDRHRYIDQIISNGGSILGVESDMGSKSSNHEMFISSRPFPGKTVYSIKYIDDCLATGHLLDPKDYLFNGSDDQEEDVKPVKPSRGHSKFTPEKDQYILRRIRMQPKYRDSHSFFDQLATEDMLKDHTGNSIRSRYRKHLKQHLLYVYQVDESGRPIRDDRGKKIKLGLDELPDTIKNKYTAEEDYIMCIEAKKFLLFENKRLDEAHKLPYSFFNDVHRKAPKHSLHSWRDHYRKYVTAGTIPEFIEYYEQSISRGIRPKPLSIVRDNQKGNETIRDLVGSRYRKVPIDVYGESALDEEIGETKSSNIDEALRSSERSRVSPIPAPTLARIVGNDNENLDDSLSGSVFLNEQKGLGEPSEDEDNYSTANEDEETALGRLPQILEQYGESLQGDRKRQKTLEYHEVERFPSAQVESQTQYKTPHASQVDSFNINEIPSISTIDGIEPLIKVGYLESTFRFSDILFTNGYAFLENWEDTVAQLRPIIKRAASQKELFQVFVEYGFKQQFTSHLVMSTSANRNLMVIYLEELLSRISDYVNSDKWNNQDLSVVEHHRENFLTQSDLPGIWDIHLDAYLNTNEEEKLLEVQNKKLIQQRKLFLTELIDNAYDVQFS
;
A
#
# COMPACT_ATOMS: atom_id res chain seq x y z
N MET A 1 -14.95 -47.29 54.65
CA MET A 1 -16.39 -47.08 54.48
C MET A 1 -16.68 -47.11 52.99
N SER A 2 -17.71 -47.84 52.56
CA SER A 2 -18.03 -48.07 51.15
C SER A 2 -19.41 -47.49 50.84
N PHE A 3 -19.51 -46.66 49.80
CA PHE A 3 -20.80 -46.23 49.25
C PHE A 3 -21.07 -46.90 47.91
N GLN A 4 -22.32 -47.31 47.70
CA GLN A 4 -22.77 -48.01 46.49
C GLN A 4 -23.16 -47.00 45.42
N GLY A 5 -22.87 -47.31 44.16
CA GLY A 5 -23.47 -46.62 43.02
C GLY A 5 -24.91 -47.09 42.80
N VAL A 6 -25.72 -46.24 42.16
CA VAL A 6 -27.06 -46.58 41.67
C VAL A 6 -27.07 -46.30 40.16
N SER A 7 -27.48 -47.29 39.37
CA SER A 7 -27.73 -47.14 37.93
C SER A 7 -29.24 -46.98 37.70
N TYR A 8 -29.61 -46.22 36.67
CA TYR A 8 -30.94 -46.26 36.06
C TYR A 8 -30.83 -46.15 34.54
N ASP A 9 -31.04 -47.28 33.86
CA ASP A 9 -31.43 -47.29 32.45
C ASP A 9 -32.88 -46.83 32.30
N ALA A 10 -33.16 -46.10 31.22
CA ALA A 10 -34.51 -45.77 30.78
C ALA A 10 -34.54 -45.63 29.25
N THR A 11 -34.73 -46.75 28.55
CA THR A 11 -35.05 -46.74 27.11
C THR A 11 -36.50 -46.32 26.89
N LEU A 12 -36.74 -45.47 25.90
CA LEU A 12 -38.07 -45.14 25.40
C LEU A 12 -38.01 -44.93 23.88
N GLU A 13 -38.45 -45.94 23.14
CA GLU A 13 -38.79 -45.80 21.72
C GLU A 13 -40.15 -45.11 21.61
N GLY A 14 -40.32 -44.24 20.60
CA GLY A 14 -41.55 -43.47 20.40
C GLY A 14 -41.75 -43.11 18.92
N THR A 15 -42.53 -43.92 18.22
CA THR A 15 -42.95 -43.68 16.82
C THR A 15 -44.03 -42.61 16.75
N ASN A 16 -43.89 -41.63 15.87
CA ASN A 16 -44.89 -40.59 15.60
C ASN A 16 -45.25 -40.53 14.10
N ASP A 17 -46.15 -41.41 13.67
CA ASP A 17 -46.99 -41.20 12.49
C ASP A 17 -48.35 -40.70 12.97
N ILE A 18 -48.74 -39.46 12.64
CA ILE A 18 -50.10 -38.93 12.86
C ILE A 18 -50.52 -38.10 11.64
N ASP A 19 -51.64 -38.49 11.02
CA ASP A 19 -52.26 -37.78 9.90
C ASP A 19 -52.70 -36.35 10.24
N ALA A 20 -52.29 -35.39 9.41
CA ALA A 20 -52.68 -33.99 9.52
C ALA A 20 -53.96 -33.67 8.72
N SER A 21 -55.13 -34.11 9.20
CA SER A 21 -56.43 -33.78 8.55
C SER A 21 -57.60 -33.57 9.53
N VAL A 22 -57.48 -32.58 10.44
CA VAL A 22 -58.60 -32.11 11.28
C VAL A 22 -59.00 -30.68 10.91
N ALA A 23 -60.13 -30.53 10.24
CA ALA A 23 -60.71 -29.22 9.94
C ALA A 23 -61.37 -28.61 11.19
N ILE A 24 -60.69 -27.65 11.83
CA ILE A 24 -61.21 -26.96 13.02
C ILE A 24 -62.25 -25.92 12.58
N GLN A 25 -63.52 -26.15 12.94
CA GLN A 25 -64.57 -25.14 12.81
C GLN A 25 -64.36 -24.01 13.83
N GLY A 26 -64.61 -22.77 13.40
CA GLY A 26 -64.05 -21.57 14.03
C GLY A 26 -64.49 -21.31 15.48
N VAL A 27 -63.51 -20.93 16.32
CA VAL A 27 -63.74 -20.33 17.64
C VAL A 27 -63.87 -18.80 17.46
N PRO A 28 -65.06 -18.20 17.62
CA PRO A 28 -65.24 -16.76 17.45
C PRO A 28 -64.62 -16.01 18.63
N GLY A 29 -63.53 -15.27 18.39
CA GLY A 29 -62.92 -14.39 19.40
C GLY A 29 -61.39 -14.41 19.43
N VAL A 30 -60.73 -15.37 18.79
CA VAL A 30 -59.28 -15.28 18.57
C VAL A 30 -59.02 -14.25 17.47
N ALA A 31 -58.50 -13.08 17.84
CA ALA A 31 -58.05 -12.10 16.87
C ALA A 31 -56.90 -12.69 16.04
N THR A 32 -57.13 -12.87 14.74
CA THR A 32 -56.10 -13.33 13.81
C THR A 32 -54.95 -12.33 13.82
N ARG A 33 -53.72 -12.80 14.05
CA ARG A 33 -52.52 -11.95 14.02
C ARG A 33 -52.41 -11.27 12.64
N PRO A 34 -51.99 -10.00 12.58
CA PRO A 34 -51.89 -9.29 11.31
C PRO A 34 -50.82 -9.94 10.43
N GLN A 35 -51.23 -10.36 9.23
CA GLN A 35 -50.33 -10.90 8.21
C GLN A 35 -49.94 -9.77 7.24
N ILE A 36 -49.06 -8.88 7.69
CA ILE A 36 -48.67 -7.68 6.95
C ILE A 36 -47.80 -8.03 5.73
N PHE A 37 -47.01 -9.11 5.83
CA PHE A 37 -46.09 -9.55 4.77
C PHE A 37 -46.63 -10.73 3.93
N THR A 38 -47.95 -10.93 3.93
CA THR A 38 -48.67 -11.83 3.02
C THR A 38 -49.45 -10.98 2.00
N LEU A 39 -49.32 -11.29 0.71
CA LEU A 39 -50.06 -10.63 -0.36
C LEU A 39 -51.53 -11.14 -0.43
N PRO A 40 -52.45 -10.43 -1.13
CA PRO A 40 -53.87 -10.79 -1.17
C PRO A 40 -54.24 -12.19 -1.70
N ASP A 41 -53.31 -12.87 -2.37
CA ASP A 41 -53.46 -14.24 -2.90
C ASP A 41 -52.81 -15.31 -1.97
N ASP A 42 -52.71 -15.02 -0.66
CA ASP A 42 -51.99 -15.81 0.37
C ASP A 42 -50.49 -16.04 0.07
N LEU A 43 -49.89 -15.25 -0.83
CA LEU A 43 -48.46 -15.36 -1.20
C LEU A 43 -47.56 -14.67 -0.17
N ILE A 44 -46.73 -15.47 0.50
CA ILE A 44 -45.75 -15.02 1.50
C ILE A 44 -44.59 -14.27 0.80
N LEU A 45 -44.19 -13.12 1.35
CA LEU A 45 -42.98 -12.42 0.94
C LEU A 45 -41.72 -13.04 1.57
N PHE A 46 -40.66 -13.17 0.77
CA PHE A 46 -39.39 -13.76 1.17
C PHE A 46 -38.32 -12.68 1.32
N PHE A 47 -37.71 -12.59 2.50
CA PHE A 47 -36.74 -11.55 2.81
C PHE A 47 -35.33 -12.12 2.98
N ILE A 48 -34.34 -11.39 2.47
CA ILE A 48 -32.92 -11.69 2.62
C ILE A 48 -32.30 -10.52 3.39
N ILE A 49 -31.80 -10.79 4.60
CA ILE A 49 -31.14 -9.80 5.46
C ILE A 49 -29.67 -10.21 5.67
N PRO A 50 -28.69 -9.37 5.30
CA PRO A 50 -27.26 -9.64 5.48
C PRO A 50 -26.91 -10.06 6.91
N GLN A 51 -25.87 -10.89 7.07
CA GLN A 51 -25.44 -11.33 8.41
C GLN A 51 -24.91 -10.18 9.29
N ASN A 52 -24.32 -9.16 8.66
CA ASN A 52 -23.74 -7.97 9.30
C ASN A 52 -24.73 -6.80 9.48
N GLU A 53 -26.04 -7.04 9.35
CA GLU A 53 -27.07 -6.02 9.51
C GLU A 53 -27.30 -5.66 10.99
N PRO A 54 -27.29 -4.37 11.39
CA PRO A 54 -27.68 -3.96 12.73
C PRO A 54 -29.09 -4.42 13.11
N ASP A 55 -29.27 -4.86 14.35
CA ASP A 55 -30.54 -5.38 14.89
C ASP A 55 -31.17 -6.55 14.09
N ARG A 56 -30.39 -7.27 13.27
CA ARG A 56 -30.84 -8.37 12.37
C ARG A 56 -31.89 -9.31 12.98
N HIS A 57 -31.67 -9.77 14.22
CA HIS A 57 -32.59 -10.67 14.91
C HIS A 57 -33.97 -10.04 15.17
N ARG A 58 -34.03 -8.74 15.50
CA ARG A 58 -35.30 -8.02 15.71
C ARG A 58 -36.14 -8.03 14.43
N TYR A 59 -35.52 -7.72 13.29
CA TYR A 59 -36.21 -7.67 12.00
C TYR A 59 -36.64 -9.07 11.54
N ILE A 60 -35.84 -10.11 11.79
CA ILE A 60 -36.22 -11.51 11.55
C ILE A 60 -37.49 -11.88 12.34
N ASP A 61 -37.51 -11.60 13.64
CA ASP A 61 -38.67 -11.89 14.51
C ASP A 61 -39.89 -11.06 14.10
N GLN A 62 -39.70 -9.77 13.75
CA GLN A 62 -40.75 -8.88 13.25
C GLN A 62 -41.37 -9.39 11.93
N ILE A 63 -40.55 -9.84 10.97
CA ILE A 63 -41.03 -10.36 9.68
C ILE A 63 -41.82 -11.66 9.87
N ILE A 64 -41.25 -12.63 10.60
CA ILE A 64 -41.86 -13.96 10.82
C ILE A 64 -43.17 -13.83 11.61
N SER A 65 -43.19 -12.97 12.64
CA SER A 65 -44.40 -12.77 13.46
C SER A 65 -45.57 -12.07 12.73
N ASN A 66 -45.30 -11.44 11.58
CA ASN A 66 -46.29 -10.75 10.74
C ASN A 66 -46.46 -11.42 9.34
N GLY A 67 -46.13 -12.71 9.22
CA GLY A 67 -46.48 -13.55 8.07
C GLY A 67 -45.42 -13.70 6.97
N GLY A 68 -44.28 -13.01 7.07
CA GLY A 68 -43.18 -13.11 6.09
C GLY A 68 -42.25 -14.28 6.37
N SER A 69 -41.40 -14.63 5.40
CA SER A 69 -40.39 -15.67 5.51
C SER A 69 -38.97 -15.12 5.33
N ILE A 70 -37.98 -15.75 5.98
CA ILE A 70 -36.56 -15.40 5.85
C ILE A 70 -35.86 -16.49 5.04
N LEU A 71 -35.19 -16.12 3.96
CA LEU A 71 -34.31 -17.03 3.23
C LEU A 71 -32.94 -17.11 3.91
N GLY A 72 -32.49 -18.34 4.18
CA GLY A 72 -31.21 -18.60 4.82
C GLY A 72 -30.07 -18.68 3.81
N VAL A 73 -29.00 -17.92 4.07
CA VAL A 73 -27.72 -17.91 3.33
C VAL A 73 -27.80 -17.30 1.92
N GLU A 74 -26.73 -16.61 1.48
CA GLU A 74 -26.64 -16.02 0.13
C GLU A 74 -26.27 -17.05 -0.97
N SER A 75 -25.99 -18.30 -0.61
CA SER A 75 -25.46 -19.35 -1.51
C SER A 75 -26.45 -19.79 -2.57
N ASP A 76 -27.75 -19.79 -2.26
CA ASP A 76 -28.77 -20.48 -3.05
C ASP A 76 -29.35 -19.61 -4.17
N MET A 77 -28.80 -18.39 -4.35
CA MET A 77 -29.11 -17.40 -5.40
C MET A 77 -28.96 -17.89 -6.86
N GLY A 78 -28.52 -19.13 -7.08
CA GLY A 78 -28.27 -19.68 -8.42
C GLY A 78 -29.52 -20.05 -9.23
N SER A 79 -30.70 -20.11 -8.61
CA SER A 79 -31.94 -20.55 -9.29
C SER A 79 -32.97 -19.44 -9.40
N LYS A 80 -33.15 -18.91 -10.62
CA LYS A 80 -34.25 -18.04 -11.11
C LYS A 80 -35.07 -17.34 -10.01
N SER A 81 -34.55 -16.21 -9.53
CA SER A 81 -35.21 -15.34 -8.55
C SER A 81 -36.70 -15.15 -8.88
N SER A 82 -37.54 -15.45 -7.88
CA SER A 82 -38.97 -15.21 -7.94
C SER A 82 -39.28 -13.74 -7.62
N ASN A 83 -40.37 -13.21 -8.19
CA ASN A 83 -40.77 -11.81 -8.03
C ASN A 83 -41.18 -11.41 -6.59
N HIS A 84 -40.93 -12.26 -5.59
CA HIS A 84 -41.37 -12.15 -4.19
C HIS A 84 -40.19 -12.10 -3.20
N GLU A 85 -38.95 -12.09 -3.74
CA GLU A 85 -37.70 -11.97 -2.97
C GLU A 85 -37.31 -10.49 -2.78
N MET A 86 -37.09 -10.10 -1.52
CA MET A 86 -36.67 -8.75 -1.14
C MET A 86 -35.36 -8.79 -0.36
N PHE A 87 -34.29 -8.26 -0.96
CA PHE A 87 -33.02 -8.04 -0.26
C PHE A 87 -33.08 -6.72 0.52
N ILE A 88 -32.98 -6.78 1.85
CA ILE A 88 -33.20 -5.63 2.74
C ILE A 88 -31.96 -5.36 3.59
N SER A 89 -31.56 -4.08 3.67
CA SER A 89 -30.43 -3.62 4.50
C SER A 89 -30.56 -2.15 4.88
N SER A 90 -29.84 -1.70 5.91
CA SER A 90 -29.59 -0.27 6.19
C SER A 90 -28.58 0.38 5.24
N ARG A 91 -27.94 -0.40 4.35
CA ARG A 91 -26.90 0.09 3.41
C ARG A 91 -27.08 -0.47 2.00
N PRO A 92 -26.70 0.27 0.95
CA PRO A 92 -26.69 -0.25 -0.42
C PRO A 92 -25.61 -1.35 -0.57
N PHE A 93 -25.96 -2.44 -1.26
CA PHE A 93 -25.03 -3.53 -1.57
C PHE A 93 -24.69 -3.53 -3.07
N PRO A 94 -23.41 -3.40 -3.48
CA PRO A 94 -23.04 -3.31 -4.89
C PRO A 94 -23.53 -4.51 -5.71
N GLY A 95 -24.17 -4.24 -6.85
CA GLY A 95 -24.64 -5.27 -7.80
C GLY A 95 -25.90 -6.01 -7.40
N LYS A 96 -26.56 -5.68 -6.28
CA LYS A 96 -27.86 -6.24 -5.87
C LYS A 96 -28.94 -5.13 -5.84
N THR A 97 -30.19 -5.50 -6.13
CA THR A 97 -31.36 -4.64 -5.90
C THR A 97 -31.68 -4.66 -4.40
N VAL A 98 -31.33 -3.60 -3.67
CA VAL A 98 -31.49 -3.53 -2.20
C VAL A 98 -32.52 -2.49 -1.81
N TYR A 99 -33.40 -2.88 -0.88
CA TYR A 99 -34.37 -1.99 -0.24
C TYR A 99 -33.92 -1.59 1.16
N SER A 100 -34.25 -0.37 1.56
CA SER A 100 -33.95 0.20 2.88
C SER A 100 -34.74 -0.50 3.98
N ILE A 101 -34.06 -0.85 5.07
CA ILE A 101 -34.65 -1.58 6.20
C ILE A 101 -35.80 -0.86 6.91
N LYS A 102 -35.92 0.47 6.72
CA LYS A 102 -37.07 1.28 7.11
C LYS A 102 -38.40 0.72 6.58
N TYR A 103 -38.39 0.04 5.43
CA TYR A 103 -39.57 -0.60 4.84
C TYR A 103 -40.30 -1.53 5.82
N ILE A 104 -39.55 -2.28 6.63
CA ILE A 104 -40.13 -3.19 7.61
C ILE A 104 -40.80 -2.41 8.74
N ASP A 105 -40.10 -1.45 9.34
CA ASP A 105 -40.65 -0.65 10.44
C ASP A 105 -41.88 0.19 10.00
N ASP A 106 -41.87 0.75 8.79
CA ASP A 106 -42.98 1.55 8.26
C ASP A 106 -44.21 0.69 7.87
N CYS A 107 -44.03 -0.51 7.31
CA CYS A 107 -45.14 -1.44 7.09
C CYS A 107 -45.78 -1.89 8.42
N LEU A 108 -44.96 -2.13 9.45
CA LEU A 108 -45.44 -2.48 10.79
C LEU A 108 -46.16 -1.30 11.48
N ALA A 109 -45.65 -0.08 11.31
CA ALA A 109 -46.24 1.12 11.89
C ALA A 109 -47.56 1.54 11.21
N THR A 110 -47.69 1.34 9.89
CA THR A 110 -48.92 1.62 9.14
C THR A 110 -49.91 0.45 9.14
N GLY A 111 -49.49 -0.75 9.56
CA GLY A 111 -50.32 -1.95 9.65
C GLY A 111 -50.67 -2.58 8.30
N HIS A 112 -50.02 -2.17 7.21
CA HIS A 112 -50.23 -2.69 5.86
C HIS A 112 -48.96 -2.61 5.01
N LEU A 113 -48.94 -3.34 3.90
CA LEU A 113 -47.80 -3.36 2.98
C LEU A 113 -47.74 -2.05 2.16
N LEU A 114 -46.56 -1.44 2.11
CA LEU A 114 -46.23 -0.26 1.31
C LEU A 114 -45.60 -0.66 -0.04
N ASP A 115 -45.42 0.25 -1.00
CA ASP A 115 -44.73 -0.09 -2.27
C ASP A 115 -43.20 -0.17 -2.03
N PRO A 116 -42.54 -1.33 -2.27
CA PRO A 116 -41.09 -1.46 -2.12
C PRO A 116 -40.27 -0.43 -2.89
N LYS A 117 -40.77 0.10 -4.01
CA LYS A 117 -40.02 1.02 -4.88
C LYS A 117 -39.62 2.31 -4.18
N ASP A 118 -40.44 2.81 -3.27
CA ASP A 118 -40.16 4.04 -2.50
C ASP A 118 -39.01 3.85 -1.50
N TYR A 119 -38.62 2.58 -1.24
CA TYR A 119 -37.54 2.18 -0.34
C TYR A 119 -36.31 1.65 -1.09
N LEU A 120 -36.30 1.64 -2.42
CA LEU A 120 -35.17 1.16 -3.21
C LEU A 120 -33.95 2.09 -3.04
N PHE A 121 -32.77 1.54 -2.78
CA PHE A 121 -31.52 2.31 -2.83
C PHE A 121 -31.19 2.68 -4.28
N ASN A 122 -31.69 3.84 -4.72
CA ASN A 122 -31.27 4.47 -5.96
C ASN A 122 -29.75 4.75 -5.90
N GLY A 123 -28.98 4.15 -6.82
CA GLY A 123 -27.52 4.20 -6.85
C GLY A 123 -26.91 5.57 -7.19
N SER A 124 -27.65 6.66 -6.99
CA SER A 124 -27.25 8.04 -7.25
C SER A 124 -26.81 8.74 -5.95
N ASP A 125 -25.67 8.32 -5.39
CA ASP A 125 -24.67 9.07 -4.57
C ASP A 125 -25.15 10.11 -3.50
N ASP A 126 -26.41 10.09 -3.09
CA ASP A 126 -26.99 11.02 -2.12
C ASP A 126 -26.97 10.43 -0.70
N GLN A 127 -26.25 11.09 0.22
CA GLN A 127 -26.17 10.68 1.62
C GLN A 127 -27.36 11.23 2.42
N GLU A 128 -28.14 10.33 3.03
CA GLU A 128 -29.31 10.70 3.85
C GLU A 128 -28.90 11.32 5.21
N GLU A 129 -29.70 12.25 5.73
CA GLU A 129 -29.39 13.01 6.95
C GLU A 129 -29.75 12.25 8.24
N ASP A 130 -28.79 12.14 9.16
CA ASP A 130 -28.99 11.65 10.53
C ASP A 130 -29.31 12.82 11.48
N VAL A 131 -30.51 12.83 12.07
CA VAL A 131 -31.09 13.99 12.79
C VAL A 131 -30.45 14.18 14.17
N LYS A 132 -29.28 14.83 14.17
CA LYS A 132 -28.60 15.38 15.35
C LYS A 132 -28.70 16.91 15.37
N PRO A 133 -28.70 17.56 16.57
CA PRO A 133 -29.12 18.95 16.72
C PRO A 133 -28.32 19.90 15.80
N VAL A 134 -29.08 20.72 15.06
CA VAL A 134 -28.61 21.46 13.87
C VAL A 134 -27.39 22.33 14.15
N LYS A 135 -26.22 21.79 13.77
CA LYS A 135 -25.08 22.63 13.35
C LYS A 135 -25.39 23.07 11.92
N PRO A 136 -25.21 24.35 11.55
CA PRO A 136 -25.50 24.79 10.20
C PRO A 136 -24.65 23.99 9.21
N SER A 137 -25.31 23.36 8.23
CA SER A 137 -24.62 22.56 7.21
C SER A 137 -23.64 23.47 6.46
N ARG A 138 -22.38 23.01 6.33
CA ARG A 138 -21.33 23.79 5.66
C ARG A 138 -21.48 23.68 4.15
N GLY A 139 -22.57 24.24 3.62
CA GLY A 139 -22.82 24.33 2.19
C GLY A 139 -21.59 24.86 1.46
N HIS A 140 -21.11 24.10 0.47
CA HIS A 140 -19.83 24.39 -0.18
C HIS A 140 -19.87 25.77 -0.85
N SER A 141 -19.09 26.71 -0.32
CA SER A 141 -19.02 28.07 -0.88
C SER A 141 -18.58 28.02 -2.34
N LYS A 142 -19.26 28.81 -3.17
CA LYS A 142 -18.99 28.90 -4.60
C LYS A 142 -17.86 29.91 -4.85
N PHE A 143 -16.89 29.52 -5.69
CA PHE A 143 -15.86 30.45 -6.15
C PHE A 143 -16.49 31.49 -7.08
N THR A 144 -16.39 32.76 -6.71
CA THR A 144 -16.86 33.89 -7.52
C THR A 144 -15.71 34.44 -8.39
N PRO A 145 -16.00 35.22 -9.45
CA PRO A 145 -14.96 35.82 -10.29
C PRO A 145 -13.96 36.69 -9.52
N GLU A 146 -14.40 37.33 -8.43
CA GLU A 146 -13.57 38.17 -7.56
C GLU A 146 -12.58 37.32 -6.78
N LYS A 147 -13.04 36.18 -6.22
CA LYS A 147 -12.20 35.19 -5.55
C LYS A 147 -11.18 34.56 -6.51
N ASP A 148 -11.61 34.18 -7.71
CA ASP A 148 -10.73 33.65 -8.75
C ASP A 148 -9.66 34.68 -9.18
N GLN A 149 -10.04 35.94 -9.38
CA GLN A 149 -9.10 37.04 -9.63
C GLN A 149 -8.14 37.28 -8.46
N TYR A 150 -8.60 37.11 -7.22
CA TYR A 150 -7.77 37.25 -6.02
C TYR A 150 -6.72 36.15 -5.91
N ILE A 151 -7.12 34.88 -6.11
CA ILE A 151 -6.20 33.72 -6.18
C ILE A 151 -5.12 33.96 -7.24
N LEU A 152 -5.53 34.34 -8.46
CA LEU A 152 -4.61 34.71 -9.53
C LEU A 152 -3.68 35.88 -9.13
N ARG A 153 -4.19 36.92 -8.47
CA ARG A 153 -3.40 38.06 -8.01
C ARG A 153 -2.34 37.66 -6.98
N ARG A 154 -2.65 36.77 -6.04
CA ARG A 154 -1.69 36.27 -5.03
C ARG A 154 -0.63 35.37 -5.69
N ILE A 155 -1.01 34.49 -6.61
CA ILE A 155 -0.06 33.62 -7.35
C ILE A 155 0.89 34.43 -8.23
N ARG A 156 0.39 35.45 -8.94
CA ARG A 156 1.23 36.37 -9.72
C ARG A 156 2.27 37.10 -8.88
N MET A 157 2.00 37.32 -7.60
CA MET A 157 2.92 37.97 -6.65
C MET A 157 3.95 37.02 -6.03
N GLN A 158 3.66 35.71 -5.97
CA GLN A 158 4.52 34.69 -5.33
C GLN A 158 4.67 33.45 -6.24
N PRO A 159 5.14 33.60 -7.48
CA PRO A 159 5.08 32.54 -8.51
C PRO A 159 5.86 31.27 -8.15
N LYS A 160 6.96 31.38 -7.37
CA LYS A 160 7.72 30.24 -6.82
C LYS A 160 6.82 29.24 -6.06
N TYR A 161 5.74 29.73 -5.43
CA TYR A 161 4.86 28.98 -4.53
C TYR A 161 3.63 28.37 -5.23
N ARG A 162 3.47 28.57 -6.55
CA ARG A 162 2.25 28.25 -7.34
C ARG A 162 1.68 26.82 -7.25
N ASP A 163 2.47 25.86 -6.79
CA ASP A 163 2.06 24.46 -6.60
C ASP A 163 2.14 23.97 -5.14
N SER A 164 2.65 24.79 -4.21
CA SER A 164 2.83 24.47 -2.80
C SER A 164 1.49 24.36 -2.06
N HIS A 165 1.33 23.38 -1.17
CA HIS A 165 0.10 23.20 -0.40
C HIS A 165 -0.10 24.34 0.62
N SER A 166 0.92 24.60 1.46
CA SER A 166 0.90 25.60 2.53
C SER A 166 0.61 27.03 2.06
N PHE A 167 0.94 27.35 0.81
CA PHE A 167 0.58 28.63 0.21
C PHE A 167 -0.94 28.76 0.03
N PHE A 168 -1.63 27.71 -0.45
CA PHE A 168 -3.08 27.72 -0.57
C PHE A 168 -3.78 27.62 0.79
N ASP A 169 -3.19 26.94 1.77
CA ASP A 169 -3.69 26.95 3.15
C ASP A 169 -3.56 28.34 3.78
N GLN A 170 -2.47 29.08 3.50
CA GLN A 170 -2.35 30.49 3.88
C GLN A 170 -3.41 31.35 3.17
N LEU A 171 -3.67 31.13 1.88
CA LEU A 171 -4.76 31.85 1.19
C LEU A 171 -6.14 31.56 1.81
N ALA A 172 -6.36 30.38 2.39
CA ALA A 172 -7.60 30.02 3.09
C ALA A 172 -7.79 30.76 4.43
N THR A 173 -6.77 31.44 4.97
CA THR A 173 -6.94 32.30 6.16
C THR A 173 -7.21 33.78 5.81
N GLU A 174 -7.09 34.16 4.54
CA GLU A 174 -7.33 35.53 4.08
C GLU A 174 -8.84 35.79 3.90
N ASP A 175 -9.34 36.96 4.34
CA ASP A 175 -10.77 37.29 4.43
C ASP A 175 -11.60 37.07 3.15
N MET A 176 -10.95 37.14 1.99
CA MET A 176 -11.55 36.92 0.66
C MET A 176 -11.89 35.45 0.37
N LEU A 177 -11.26 34.51 1.10
CA LEU A 177 -11.28 33.06 0.83
C LEU A 177 -11.52 32.20 2.08
N LYS A 178 -11.78 32.80 3.24
CA LYS A 178 -12.00 32.13 4.54
C LYS A 178 -13.17 31.14 4.63
N ASP A 179 -13.99 31.08 3.59
CA ASP A 179 -15.08 30.11 3.40
C ASP A 179 -14.71 28.95 2.45
N HIS A 180 -13.44 28.87 2.05
CA HIS A 180 -12.84 27.79 1.26
C HIS A 180 -11.66 27.15 2.02
N THR A 181 -11.35 25.88 1.73
CA THR A 181 -10.16 25.22 2.27
C THR A 181 -8.97 25.38 1.30
N GLY A 182 -7.74 25.32 1.81
CA GLY A 182 -6.55 25.40 0.95
C GLY A 182 -6.56 24.36 -0.18
N ASN A 183 -7.06 23.15 0.10
CA ASN A 183 -7.29 22.12 -0.91
C ASN A 183 -8.30 22.53 -2.00
N SER A 184 -9.44 23.15 -1.65
CA SER A 184 -10.41 23.58 -2.65
C SER A 184 -9.88 24.75 -3.49
N ILE A 185 -9.16 25.70 -2.89
CA ILE A 185 -8.50 26.82 -3.59
C ILE A 185 -7.42 26.28 -4.55
N ARG A 186 -6.59 25.34 -4.09
CA ARG A 186 -5.55 24.68 -4.88
C ARG A 186 -6.12 23.89 -6.06
N SER A 187 -7.23 23.19 -5.85
CA SER A 187 -7.97 22.46 -6.88
C SER A 187 -8.56 23.43 -7.91
N ARG A 188 -9.23 24.51 -7.46
CA ARG A 188 -9.77 25.59 -8.31
C ARG A 188 -8.70 26.21 -9.19
N TYR A 189 -7.56 26.58 -8.62
CA TYR A 189 -6.43 27.10 -9.37
C TYR A 189 -5.93 26.11 -10.42
N ARG A 190 -5.59 24.88 -10.02
CA ARG A 190 -4.99 23.87 -10.90
C ARG A 190 -5.90 23.46 -12.06
N LYS A 191 -7.22 23.30 -11.82
CA LYS A 191 -8.18 22.85 -12.83
C LYS A 191 -8.71 23.97 -13.73
N HIS A 192 -8.89 25.19 -13.21
CA HIS A 192 -9.61 26.25 -13.93
C HIS A 192 -8.80 27.53 -14.14
N LEU A 193 -8.03 27.99 -13.15
CA LEU A 193 -7.42 29.33 -13.22
C LEU A 193 -6.02 29.35 -13.83
N LYS A 194 -5.29 28.23 -13.80
CA LYS A 194 -3.90 28.15 -14.32
C LYS A 194 -3.77 28.63 -15.77
N GLN A 195 -4.72 28.28 -16.63
CA GLN A 195 -4.79 28.74 -18.02
C GLN A 195 -5.03 30.25 -18.17
N HIS A 196 -5.61 30.91 -17.16
CA HIS A 196 -5.89 32.34 -17.13
C HIS A 196 -4.81 33.15 -16.37
N LEU A 197 -3.66 32.54 -16.06
CA LEU A 197 -2.56 33.21 -15.36
C LEU A 197 -1.93 34.33 -16.23
N LEU A 198 -1.74 34.10 -17.52
CA LEU A 198 -1.25 35.02 -18.58
C LEU A 198 0.15 35.62 -18.40
N TYR A 199 0.52 36.02 -17.18
CA TYR A 199 1.80 36.60 -16.79
C TYR A 199 2.00 36.39 -15.28
N VAL A 200 3.23 36.51 -14.80
CA VAL A 200 3.54 36.67 -13.36
C VAL A 200 4.35 37.94 -13.13
N TYR A 201 4.60 38.32 -11.87
CA TYR A 201 5.58 39.36 -11.57
C TYR A 201 6.96 38.74 -11.33
N GLN A 202 8.00 39.40 -11.82
CA GLN A 202 9.39 39.05 -11.49
C GLN A 202 9.60 39.22 -9.98
N VAL A 203 10.32 38.30 -9.34
CA VAL A 203 10.59 38.31 -7.89
C VAL A 203 12.08 38.20 -7.60
N ASP A 204 12.52 38.81 -6.50
CA ASP A 204 13.88 38.64 -5.98
C ASP A 204 14.12 37.22 -5.42
N GLU A 205 15.34 36.97 -4.95
CA GLU A 205 15.70 35.71 -4.29
C GLU A 205 14.77 35.42 -3.10
N SER A 206 14.49 36.46 -2.29
CA SER A 206 13.56 36.46 -1.16
C SER A 206 12.07 36.28 -1.54
N GLY A 207 11.72 36.23 -2.83
CA GLY A 207 10.35 36.04 -3.31
C GLY A 207 9.47 37.30 -3.34
N ARG A 208 10.04 38.50 -3.17
CA ARG A 208 9.34 39.79 -3.23
C ARG A 208 9.32 40.34 -4.66
N PRO A 209 8.20 40.90 -5.17
CA PRO A 209 8.15 41.42 -6.54
C PRO A 209 9.08 42.60 -6.81
N ILE A 210 9.92 42.46 -7.84
CA ILE A 210 10.82 43.51 -8.35
C ILE A 210 9.99 44.58 -9.06
N ARG A 211 10.45 45.83 -8.97
CA ARG A 211 9.87 47.01 -9.63
C ARG A 211 10.89 47.61 -10.60
N ASP A 212 10.38 48.19 -11.69
CA ASP A 212 11.14 49.05 -12.59
C ASP A 212 11.46 50.41 -11.94
N ASP A 213 12.25 51.24 -12.63
CA ASP A 213 12.65 52.59 -12.19
C ASP A 213 11.47 53.54 -11.96
N ARG A 214 10.27 53.18 -12.45
CA ARG A 214 9.02 53.92 -12.29
C ARG A 214 8.16 53.36 -11.14
N GLY A 215 8.73 52.45 -10.34
CA GLY A 215 8.07 51.81 -9.20
C GLY A 215 7.00 50.79 -9.58
N LYS A 216 6.87 50.40 -10.84
CA LYS A 216 5.85 49.47 -11.34
C LYS A 216 6.43 48.05 -11.40
N LYS A 217 5.62 47.04 -11.03
CA LYS A 217 6.08 45.65 -10.97
C LYS A 217 6.32 45.09 -12.37
N ILE A 218 7.50 44.52 -12.60
CA ILE A 218 7.90 43.93 -13.88
C ILE A 218 7.08 42.65 -14.11
N LYS A 219 6.48 42.51 -15.30
CA LYS A 219 5.70 41.33 -15.70
C LYS A 219 6.56 40.41 -16.56
N LEU A 220 6.55 39.12 -16.24
CA LEU A 220 7.17 38.06 -17.02
C LEU A 220 6.11 37.26 -17.78
N GLY A 221 6.49 36.68 -18.92
CA GLY A 221 5.67 35.74 -19.68
C GLY A 221 5.40 34.43 -18.94
N LEU A 222 4.65 33.52 -19.56
CA LEU A 222 4.48 32.16 -19.03
C LEU A 222 5.72 31.28 -19.33
N ASP A 223 6.44 31.60 -20.40
CA ASP A 223 7.68 30.93 -20.83
C ASP A 223 8.88 31.31 -19.93
N GLU A 224 8.77 32.46 -19.25
CA GLU A 224 9.74 33.00 -18.29
C GLU A 224 9.33 32.72 -16.82
N LEU A 225 8.46 31.74 -16.59
CA LEU A 225 8.01 31.38 -15.24
C LEU A 225 9.22 30.95 -14.37
N PRO A 226 9.49 31.62 -13.23
CA PRO A 226 10.56 31.22 -12.34
C PRO A 226 10.31 29.83 -11.78
N ASP A 227 11.36 29.11 -11.41
CA ASP A 227 11.29 27.77 -10.85
C ASP A 227 10.35 27.64 -9.63
N THR A 228 9.83 26.43 -9.41
CA THR A 228 9.05 26.10 -8.22
C THR A 228 9.96 25.72 -7.06
N ILE A 229 9.49 25.86 -5.80
CA ILE A 229 10.22 25.45 -4.58
C ILE A 229 10.81 24.02 -4.70
N LYS A 230 10.10 23.14 -5.42
CA LYS A 230 10.62 21.83 -5.82
C LYS A 230 10.90 21.87 -7.32
N ASN A 231 12.17 21.80 -7.68
CA ASN A 231 12.59 21.59 -9.06
C ASN A 231 12.41 20.12 -9.47
N LYS A 232 12.35 19.87 -10.78
CA LYS A 232 12.35 18.52 -11.33
C LYS A 232 13.74 18.18 -11.82
N TYR A 233 14.21 16.98 -11.52
CA TYR A 233 15.43 16.45 -12.10
C TYR A 233 15.28 16.28 -13.62
N THR A 234 16.36 16.60 -14.32
CA THR A 234 16.53 16.45 -15.76
C THR A 234 17.51 15.32 -16.05
N ALA A 235 17.41 14.71 -17.23
CA ALA A 235 18.29 13.60 -17.60
C ALA A 235 19.79 13.98 -17.57
N GLU A 236 20.11 15.25 -17.84
CA GLU A 236 21.45 15.82 -17.77
C GLU A 236 21.96 15.89 -16.32
N GLU A 237 21.10 16.32 -15.40
CA GLU A 237 21.35 16.32 -13.94
C GLU A 237 21.56 14.90 -13.40
N ASP A 238 20.72 13.94 -13.82
CA ASP A 238 20.87 12.53 -13.49
C ASP A 238 22.18 11.94 -14.06
N TYR A 239 22.53 12.29 -15.30
CA TYR A 239 23.75 11.84 -15.95
C TYR A 239 25.00 12.39 -15.26
N ILE A 240 25.01 13.68 -14.88
CA ILE A 240 26.08 14.27 -14.06
C ILE A 240 26.23 13.51 -12.73
N MET A 241 25.12 13.24 -12.03
CA MET A 241 25.13 12.49 -10.77
C MET A 241 25.69 11.07 -10.94
N CYS A 242 25.27 10.33 -11.97
CA CYS A 242 25.78 8.98 -12.26
C CYS A 242 27.25 8.99 -12.70
N ILE A 243 27.67 9.93 -13.54
CA ILE A 243 29.06 10.09 -13.98
C ILE A 243 30.00 10.40 -12.81
N GLU A 244 29.58 11.28 -11.90
CA GLU A 244 30.36 11.59 -10.71
C GLU A 244 30.39 10.41 -9.73
N ALA A 245 29.27 9.69 -9.53
CA ALA A 245 29.24 8.48 -8.71
C ALA A 245 30.17 7.39 -9.27
N LYS A 246 30.20 7.20 -10.60
CA LYS A 246 31.13 6.30 -11.30
C LYS A 246 32.59 6.69 -11.07
N LYS A 247 32.93 7.98 -11.17
CA LYS A 247 34.29 8.49 -10.86
C LYS A 247 34.68 8.22 -9.41
N PHE A 248 33.76 8.48 -8.47
CA PHE A 248 33.99 8.32 -7.04
C PHE A 248 34.26 6.86 -6.66
N LEU A 249 33.41 5.94 -7.12
CA LEU A 249 33.57 4.50 -6.86
C LEU A 249 34.87 3.94 -7.46
N LEU A 250 35.23 4.35 -8.68
CA LEU A 250 36.50 4.00 -9.31
C LEU A 250 37.72 4.54 -8.54
N PHE A 251 37.63 5.76 -7.99
CA PHE A 251 38.71 6.35 -7.19
C PHE A 251 38.91 5.62 -5.84
N GLU A 252 37.83 5.21 -5.18
CA GLU A 252 37.91 4.40 -3.95
C GLU A 252 38.23 2.92 -4.20
N ASN A 253 38.42 2.49 -5.46
CA ASN A 253 38.55 1.10 -5.89
C ASN A 253 37.36 0.20 -5.49
N LYS A 254 36.19 0.80 -5.27
CA LYS A 254 34.94 0.08 -4.94
C LYS A 254 34.24 -0.41 -6.20
N ARG A 255 33.50 -1.50 -6.06
CA ARG A 255 32.69 -2.04 -7.16
C ARG A 255 31.44 -1.18 -7.40
N LEU A 256 30.89 -1.26 -8.62
CA LEU A 256 29.70 -0.50 -9.02
C LEU A 256 28.38 -1.02 -8.41
N ASP A 257 28.40 -2.16 -7.70
CA ASP A 257 27.29 -2.72 -6.93
C ASP A 257 27.28 -2.20 -5.46
N GLU A 258 28.42 -1.74 -4.94
CA GLU A 258 28.54 -1.05 -3.63
C GLU A 258 27.95 0.37 -3.61
N ALA A 259 27.39 0.83 -4.74
CA ALA A 259 26.94 2.19 -5.00
C ALA A 259 25.94 2.78 -3.96
N HIS A 260 25.28 1.95 -3.16
CA HIS A 260 24.24 2.36 -2.21
C HIS A 260 24.74 3.23 -1.03
N LYS A 261 26.05 3.25 -0.73
CA LYS A 261 26.63 3.94 0.46
C LYS A 261 27.66 5.01 0.11
N LEU A 262 27.29 6.00 -0.73
CA LEU A 262 28.12 7.19 -0.99
C LEU A 262 28.12 8.17 0.20
N PRO A 263 29.28 8.79 0.53
CA PRO A 263 29.40 9.71 1.68
C PRO A 263 28.75 11.08 1.43
N TYR A 264 28.48 11.82 2.50
CA TYR A 264 27.85 13.15 2.41
C TYR A 264 28.67 14.19 1.62
N SER A 265 30.00 14.05 1.60
CA SER A 265 30.92 14.88 0.81
C SER A 265 30.66 14.80 -0.69
N PHE A 266 30.38 13.60 -1.23
CA PHE A 266 30.08 13.40 -2.64
C PHE A 266 28.92 14.29 -3.12
N PHE A 267 27.83 14.36 -2.34
CA PHE A 267 26.66 15.16 -2.69
C PHE A 267 26.94 16.67 -2.65
N ASN A 268 27.96 17.12 -1.90
CA ASN A 268 28.42 18.51 -1.91
C ASN A 268 29.06 18.86 -3.27
N ASP A 269 29.88 17.95 -3.82
CA ASP A 269 30.52 18.16 -5.12
C ASP A 269 29.56 18.01 -6.31
N VAL A 270 28.55 17.12 -6.20
CA VAL A 270 27.42 17.11 -7.16
C VAL A 270 26.62 18.42 -7.07
N HIS A 271 26.32 18.92 -5.87
CA HIS A 271 25.62 20.19 -5.69
C HIS A 271 26.43 21.40 -6.22
N ARG A 272 27.75 21.43 -6.04
CA ARG A 272 28.65 22.44 -6.62
C ARG A 272 28.62 22.44 -8.16
N LYS A 273 28.52 21.26 -8.78
CA LYS A 273 28.45 21.09 -10.25
C LYS A 273 27.05 21.39 -10.79
N ALA A 274 26.00 21.11 -10.03
CA ALA A 274 24.60 21.31 -10.43
C ALA A 274 23.76 21.92 -9.28
N PRO A 275 23.87 23.24 -9.05
CA PRO A 275 23.30 23.91 -7.87
C PRO A 275 21.77 24.12 -7.92
N LYS A 276 21.09 23.71 -9.00
CA LYS A 276 19.63 23.82 -9.20
C LYS A 276 18.81 23.03 -8.16
N HIS A 277 19.42 22.02 -7.54
CA HIS A 277 18.85 21.23 -6.44
C HIS A 277 19.80 21.27 -5.25
N SER A 278 19.26 21.28 -4.03
CA SER A 278 20.07 21.28 -2.80
C SER A 278 20.76 19.93 -2.57
N LEU A 279 21.89 19.93 -1.84
CA LEU A 279 22.63 18.72 -1.44
C LEU A 279 21.69 17.64 -0.85
N HIS A 280 20.79 18.02 0.05
CA HIS A 280 19.79 17.11 0.63
C HIS A 280 18.84 16.51 -0.41
N SER A 281 18.44 17.29 -1.42
CA SER A 281 17.61 16.78 -2.50
C SER A 281 18.38 15.82 -3.39
N TRP A 282 19.66 16.12 -3.71
CA TRP A 282 20.55 15.21 -4.45
C TRP A 282 20.72 13.87 -3.74
N ARG A 283 20.94 13.87 -2.42
CA ARG A 283 21.07 12.65 -1.60
C ARG A 283 19.79 11.82 -1.59
N ASP A 284 18.62 12.44 -1.42
CA ASP A 284 17.34 11.74 -1.40
C ASP A 284 16.93 11.23 -2.79
N HIS A 285 17.26 11.97 -3.85
CA HIS A 285 17.06 11.56 -5.24
C HIS A 285 17.96 10.37 -5.60
N TYR A 286 19.27 10.43 -5.31
CA TYR A 286 20.17 9.29 -5.48
C TYR A 286 19.64 8.03 -4.79
N ARG A 287 19.30 8.12 -3.49
CA ARG A 287 18.77 7.00 -2.69
C ARG A 287 17.48 6.37 -3.26
N LYS A 288 16.63 7.15 -3.92
CA LYS A 288 15.31 6.71 -4.40
C LYS A 288 15.28 6.25 -5.85
N TYR A 289 16.29 6.59 -6.64
CA TYR A 289 16.30 6.40 -8.09
C TYR A 289 17.54 5.66 -8.60
N VAL A 290 18.59 5.46 -7.79
CA VAL A 290 19.82 4.75 -8.15
C VAL A 290 19.97 3.49 -7.29
N THR A 291 19.95 2.31 -7.93
CA THR A 291 20.20 1.00 -7.31
C THR A 291 21.40 0.31 -7.98
N ALA A 292 21.72 -0.93 -7.55
CA ALA A 292 22.71 -1.77 -8.21
C ALA A 292 22.51 -1.79 -9.74
N GLY A 293 23.55 -1.44 -10.49
CA GLY A 293 23.52 -1.41 -11.96
C GLY A 293 22.90 -0.15 -12.59
N THR A 294 22.14 0.67 -11.85
CA THR A 294 21.53 1.88 -12.45
C THR A 294 22.56 2.88 -12.97
N ILE A 295 23.72 3.01 -12.31
CA ILE A 295 24.79 3.93 -12.73
C ILE A 295 25.29 3.61 -14.16
N PRO A 296 25.80 2.41 -14.48
CA PRO A 296 26.20 2.08 -15.85
C PRO A 296 25.01 2.04 -16.83
N GLU A 297 23.85 1.48 -16.45
CA GLU A 297 22.66 1.42 -17.30
C GLU A 297 22.20 2.82 -17.76
N PHE A 298 22.15 3.80 -16.84
CA PHE A 298 21.69 5.16 -17.15
C PHE A 298 22.72 5.98 -17.95
N ILE A 299 24.02 5.81 -17.66
CA ILE A 299 25.09 6.44 -18.45
C ILE A 299 25.02 5.99 -19.90
N GLU A 300 24.94 4.67 -20.14
CA GLU A 300 24.81 4.13 -21.49
C GLU A 300 23.50 4.57 -22.17
N TYR A 301 22.37 4.52 -21.46
CA TYR A 301 21.08 5.01 -21.98
C TYR A 301 21.14 6.49 -22.41
N TYR A 302 21.80 7.35 -21.62
CA TYR A 302 21.93 8.77 -21.93
C TYR A 302 22.79 8.99 -23.18
N GLU A 303 23.98 8.37 -23.24
CA GLU A 303 24.91 8.45 -24.38
C GLU A 303 24.30 7.86 -25.66
N GLN A 304 23.59 6.73 -25.58
CA GLN A 304 22.83 6.15 -26.70
C GLN A 304 21.66 7.05 -27.14
N SER A 305 21.01 7.77 -26.23
CA SER A 305 19.92 8.70 -26.58
C SER A 305 20.48 9.91 -27.35
N ILE A 306 21.52 10.56 -26.82
CA ILE A 306 22.16 11.73 -27.42
C ILE A 306 22.73 11.39 -28.80
N SER A 307 23.44 10.27 -28.95
CA SER A 307 24.01 9.84 -30.24
C SER A 307 22.95 9.48 -31.30
N ARG A 308 21.73 9.12 -30.90
CA ARG A 308 20.56 8.93 -31.79
C ARG A 308 19.78 10.21 -32.06
N GLY A 309 20.17 11.35 -31.49
CA GLY A 309 19.40 12.62 -31.55
C GLY A 309 18.10 12.59 -30.75
N ILE A 310 17.92 11.62 -29.85
CA ILE A 310 16.75 11.46 -29.01
C ILE A 310 16.99 12.19 -27.69
N ARG A 311 16.04 13.01 -27.24
CA ARG A 311 16.14 13.66 -25.93
C ARG A 311 15.98 12.62 -24.81
N PRO A 312 17.00 12.40 -23.95
CA PRO A 312 16.90 11.41 -22.88
C PRO A 312 15.86 11.82 -21.82
N LYS A 313 15.23 10.82 -21.21
CA LYS A 313 14.28 10.96 -20.08
C LYS A 313 15.07 10.95 -18.76
N PRO A 314 14.66 11.73 -17.73
CA PRO A 314 15.26 11.65 -16.41
C PRO A 314 15.00 10.29 -15.75
N LEU A 315 15.77 9.96 -14.72
CA LEU A 315 15.52 8.81 -13.86
C LEU A 315 14.10 8.89 -13.29
N SER A 316 13.33 7.82 -13.50
CA SER A 316 12.03 7.59 -12.87
C SER A 316 12.16 6.48 -11.84
N ILE A 317 11.40 6.54 -10.73
CA ILE A 317 11.32 5.42 -9.79
C ILE A 317 10.85 4.18 -10.56
N VAL A 318 11.72 3.18 -10.65
CA VAL A 318 11.33 1.82 -11.07
C VAL A 318 10.45 1.28 -9.96
N ARG A 319 9.15 1.52 -10.06
CA ARG A 319 8.15 0.75 -9.32
C ARG A 319 8.08 -0.61 -9.99
N ASP A 320 8.13 -1.70 -9.24
CA ASP A 320 7.98 -3.07 -9.77
C ASP A 320 6.54 -3.41 -10.23
N ASN A 321 5.76 -2.38 -10.58
CA ASN A 321 4.49 -2.48 -11.25
C ASN A 321 4.72 -2.71 -12.75
N GLN A 322 4.77 -3.97 -13.15
CA GLN A 322 4.80 -4.42 -14.54
C GLN A 322 3.48 -4.11 -15.28
N LYS A 323 3.16 -2.82 -15.50
CA LYS A 323 2.04 -2.36 -16.32
C LYS A 323 2.49 -1.38 -17.41
N GLY A 324 3.01 -1.98 -18.49
CA GLY A 324 2.92 -1.42 -19.84
C GLY A 324 3.68 -0.11 -20.13
N ASN A 325 4.81 0.14 -19.48
CA ASN A 325 5.72 1.22 -19.87
C ASN A 325 7.14 0.68 -20.04
N GLU A 326 7.80 1.09 -21.13
CA GLU A 326 9.19 0.75 -21.45
C GLU A 326 10.12 1.10 -20.28
N THR A 327 10.76 0.09 -19.70
CA THR A 327 11.85 0.29 -18.73
C THR A 327 13.12 0.68 -19.47
N ILE A 328 14.13 1.17 -18.74
CA ILE A 328 15.46 1.45 -19.32
C ILE A 328 16.05 0.17 -19.95
N ARG A 329 15.74 -1.02 -19.39
CA ARG A 329 16.15 -2.33 -19.89
C ARG A 329 15.47 -2.76 -21.20
N ASP A 330 14.31 -2.18 -21.53
CA ASP A 330 13.63 -2.43 -22.82
C ASP A 330 14.18 -1.53 -23.93
N LEU A 331 14.75 -0.36 -23.57
CA LEU A 331 15.38 0.60 -24.49
C LEU A 331 16.86 0.29 -24.77
N VAL A 332 17.55 -0.37 -23.84
CA VAL A 332 18.95 -0.85 -23.98
C VAL A 332 18.92 -2.34 -24.34
N GLY A 333 18.88 -2.64 -25.64
CA GLY A 333 18.61 -3.97 -26.20
C GLY A 333 19.44 -5.12 -25.60
N SER A 334 18.76 -6.17 -25.16
CA SER A 334 19.28 -7.18 -24.24
C SER A 334 20.40 -8.07 -24.79
N ARG A 335 21.64 -7.86 -24.32
CA ARG A 335 22.77 -8.82 -24.44
C ARG A 335 23.71 -8.82 -23.24
N TYR A 336 23.19 -9.07 -22.03
CA TYR A 336 24.04 -9.43 -20.89
C TYR A 336 23.53 -10.66 -20.15
N ARG A 337 24.46 -11.48 -19.63
CA ARG A 337 24.13 -12.70 -18.87
C ARG A 337 23.68 -12.32 -17.46
N LYS A 338 22.66 -13.02 -16.94
CA LYS A 338 22.36 -13.01 -15.50
C LYS A 338 23.59 -13.48 -14.71
N VAL A 339 24.00 -12.71 -13.72
CA VAL A 339 24.77 -13.19 -12.57
C VAL A 339 23.74 -13.45 -11.46
N PRO A 340 23.81 -14.57 -10.71
CA PRO A 340 22.95 -14.77 -9.54
C PRO A 340 23.18 -13.67 -8.51
N ILE A 341 22.10 -13.10 -7.98
CA ILE A 341 22.15 -12.20 -6.83
C ILE A 341 21.57 -12.98 -5.64
N ASP A 342 22.46 -13.70 -4.96
CA ASP A 342 22.23 -14.28 -3.64
C ASP A 342 23.22 -13.62 -2.67
N VAL A 343 22.83 -13.53 -1.40
CA VAL A 343 23.59 -12.91 -0.29
C VAL A 343 23.80 -11.39 -0.46
N TYR A 344 22.93 -10.60 0.16
CA TYR A 344 23.31 -9.74 1.28
C TYR A 344 22.06 -9.36 2.09
N GLY A 345 22.08 -9.65 3.40
CA GLY A 345 21.12 -9.12 4.37
C GLY A 345 21.61 -7.81 4.99
N GLU A 346 21.05 -7.48 6.15
CA GLU A 346 21.45 -6.36 7.03
C GLU A 346 21.18 -4.93 6.52
N SER A 347 19.92 -4.49 6.71
CA SER A 347 19.63 -3.10 7.09
C SER A 347 19.57 -2.98 8.61
N ALA A 348 20.74 -2.92 9.26
CA ALA A 348 20.85 -2.27 10.57
C ALA A 348 20.87 -0.73 10.39
N LEU A 349 20.56 0.01 11.46
CA LEU A 349 20.45 1.48 11.53
C LEU A 349 19.22 2.10 10.84
N ASP A 350 18.05 2.04 11.51
CA ASP A 350 16.91 2.95 11.27
C ASP A 350 16.43 3.64 12.58
N GLU A 351 17.18 3.54 13.67
CA GLU A 351 16.80 4.09 14.99
C GLU A 351 17.20 5.57 15.22
N GLU A 352 18.30 6.05 14.63
CA GLU A 352 18.94 7.31 15.08
C GLU A 352 18.43 8.63 14.44
N ILE A 353 17.36 8.60 13.64
CA ILE A 353 16.70 9.85 13.16
C ILE A 353 15.15 9.78 13.25
N GLY A 354 14.62 9.00 14.21
CA GLY A 354 13.18 8.95 14.49
C GLY A 354 12.65 10.13 15.33
N GLU A 355 13.50 10.73 16.17
CA GLU A 355 13.07 11.63 17.26
C GLU A 355 13.12 13.14 16.93
N THR A 356 12.46 13.56 15.86
CA THR A 356 12.07 14.99 15.69
C THR A 356 10.59 15.18 15.35
N LYS A 357 9.71 14.43 16.03
CA LYS A 357 8.27 14.72 16.03
C LYS A 357 7.99 16.00 16.83
N SER A 358 7.77 17.11 16.12
CA SER A 358 7.08 18.33 16.57
C SER A 358 7.50 18.89 17.95
N SER A 359 8.60 19.65 17.99
CA SER A 359 8.92 20.51 19.14
C SER A 359 8.04 21.77 19.17
N ASN A 360 7.54 22.13 20.36
CA ASN A 360 6.59 23.25 20.58
C ASN A 360 7.22 24.66 20.51
N ILE A 361 8.02 24.94 19.46
CA ILE A 361 8.79 26.18 19.33
C ILE A 361 7.90 27.41 19.06
N ASP A 362 6.83 27.26 18.25
CA ASP A 362 5.91 28.37 17.96
C ASP A 362 5.11 28.84 19.18
N GLU A 363 4.83 27.95 20.15
CA GLU A 363 4.12 28.30 21.39
C GLU A 363 5.04 29.08 22.36
N ALA A 364 6.33 28.75 22.39
CA ALA A 364 7.35 29.46 23.17
C ALA A 364 7.65 30.87 22.63
N LEU A 365 7.60 31.06 21.31
CA LEU A 365 7.76 32.38 20.69
C LEU A 365 6.53 33.28 20.91
N ARG A 366 5.30 32.71 20.93
CA ARG A 366 4.07 33.49 21.17
C ARG A 366 3.86 33.90 22.63
N SER A 367 4.42 33.14 23.57
CA SER A 367 4.34 33.44 25.01
C SER A 367 5.36 34.49 25.47
N SER A 368 6.46 34.69 24.75
CA SER A 368 7.51 35.67 25.09
C SER A 368 7.18 37.12 24.68
N GLU A 369 6.35 37.36 23.66
CA GLU A 369 5.97 38.73 23.24
C GLU A 369 4.96 39.44 24.16
N ARG A 370 4.24 38.71 25.04
CA ARG A 370 3.16 39.29 25.86
C ARG A 370 3.59 39.88 27.21
N SER A 371 4.87 39.75 27.59
CA SER A 371 5.38 40.17 28.90
C SER A 371 6.08 41.53 28.87
N ARG A 372 5.38 42.61 28.49
CA ARG A 372 5.87 44.00 28.61
C ARG A 372 5.17 44.78 29.72
N VAL A 373 5.75 44.65 30.92
CA VAL A 373 5.90 45.66 31.99
C VAL A 373 4.75 46.68 32.19
N SER A 374 3.98 46.48 33.25
CA SER A 374 3.23 47.56 33.92
C SER A 374 4.20 48.47 34.71
N PRO A 375 3.95 49.79 34.81
CA PRO A 375 4.85 50.73 35.48
C PRO A 375 4.82 50.59 37.02
N ILE A 376 5.99 50.71 37.65
CA ILE A 376 6.16 50.74 39.11
C ILE A 376 5.99 52.20 39.60
N PRO A 377 5.23 52.47 40.68
CA PRO A 377 5.11 53.81 41.24
C PRO A 377 6.38 54.22 42.00
N ALA A 378 6.83 55.46 41.80
CA ALA A 378 7.99 56.01 42.50
C ALA A 378 7.67 56.41 43.96
N PRO A 379 8.63 56.30 44.90
CA PRO A 379 8.42 56.67 46.31
C PRO A 379 8.52 58.18 46.56
N THR A 380 7.65 58.70 47.43
CA THR A 380 7.61 60.12 47.82
C THR A 380 8.65 60.46 48.89
N LEU A 381 9.55 61.43 48.64
CA LEU A 381 10.39 62.00 49.71
C LEU A 381 10.80 63.49 49.49
N ALA A 382 10.50 64.31 50.50
CA ALA A 382 11.18 65.53 50.95
C ALA A 382 11.82 66.54 49.95
N ARG A 383 10.96 67.37 49.35
CA ARG A 383 11.11 68.84 49.11
C ARG A 383 12.26 69.58 49.87
N ILE A 384 13.31 70.00 49.14
CA ILE A 384 14.17 71.19 49.38
C ILE A 384 14.58 71.70 47.96
N VAL A 385 14.00 72.77 47.40
CA VAL A 385 14.30 74.22 47.53
C VAL A 385 15.65 74.64 46.90
N GLY A 386 15.55 75.46 45.84
CA GLY A 386 16.66 76.13 45.13
C GLY A 386 17.23 75.32 43.94
N ASN A 387 17.79 75.94 42.90
CA ASN A 387 17.60 77.31 42.39
C ASN A 387 18.01 77.37 40.90
N ASP A 388 17.67 78.47 40.24
CA ASP A 388 17.71 78.75 38.79
C ASP A 388 19.06 78.56 38.05
N ASN A 389 19.02 78.83 36.72
CA ASN A 389 20.11 79.02 35.75
C ASN A 389 20.86 77.79 35.23
N GLU A 390 21.51 77.81 34.06
CA GLU A 390 21.33 78.48 32.74
C GLU A 390 22.52 78.02 31.86
N ASN A 391 22.45 78.12 30.52
CA ASN A 391 23.60 78.06 29.57
C ASN A 391 24.33 76.68 29.48
N LEU A 392 24.59 76.07 28.31
CA LEU A 392 25.22 76.45 27.03
C LEU A 392 26.71 76.04 26.92
N ASP A 393 26.96 75.23 25.89
CA ASP A 393 28.17 75.14 25.06
C ASP A 393 29.46 74.39 25.49
N ASP A 394 30.26 74.18 24.44
CA ASP A 394 31.69 73.83 24.33
C ASP A 394 32.24 72.39 24.61
N SER A 395 32.41 71.66 23.51
CA SER A 395 33.71 71.34 22.85
C SER A 395 34.93 70.72 23.60
N LEU A 396 35.51 69.72 22.91
CA LEU A 396 36.95 69.43 22.75
C LEU A 396 37.83 68.98 23.94
N SER A 397 38.13 67.68 23.99
CA SER A 397 39.50 67.10 24.17
C SER A 397 39.44 65.55 24.11
N GLY A 398 40.49 64.79 23.78
CA GLY A 398 41.79 65.14 23.19
C GLY A 398 42.89 64.06 23.40
N SER A 399 43.68 63.71 22.36
CA SER A 399 44.89 62.82 22.37
C SER A 399 44.64 61.32 22.73
N VAL A 400 45.50 60.30 22.49
CA VAL A 400 46.99 60.16 22.40
C VAL A 400 47.43 59.03 21.42
N PHE A 401 48.41 59.33 20.55
CA PHE A 401 49.49 58.51 19.90
C PHE A 401 49.27 57.08 19.27
N LEU A 402 49.83 56.93 18.03
CA LEU A 402 50.83 55.96 17.49
C LEU A 402 50.84 54.49 18.01
N ASN A 403 51.09 53.41 17.23
CA ASN A 403 51.73 53.21 15.90
C ASN A 403 51.43 51.76 15.34
N GLU A 404 51.90 51.16 14.20
CA GLU A 404 52.85 51.53 13.11
C GLU A 404 52.63 50.81 11.72
N GLN A 405 53.14 49.58 11.54
CA GLN A 405 53.34 48.83 10.26
C GLN A 405 52.16 47.86 9.98
N LYS A 406 51.59 47.61 8.78
CA LYS A 406 51.94 47.74 7.34
C LYS A 406 52.67 46.53 6.73
N GLY A 407 52.00 45.81 5.81
CA GLY A 407 52.56 44.71 5.01
C GLY A 407 51.56 44.07 4.04
N LEU A 408 51.66 44.42 2.75
CA LEU A 408 50.99 43.79 1.59
C LEU A 408 52.06 43.43 0.56
N GLY A 409 51.77 42.51 -0.35
CA GLY A 409 52.68 42.13 -1.45
C GLY A 409 51.92 41.85 -2.73
N GLU A 410 52.32 42.53 -3.81
CA GLU A 410 51.83 42.36 -5.18
C GLU A 410 52.89 41.59 -6.01
N PRO A 411 52.52 40.92 -7.11
CA PRO A 411 53.45 40.51 -8.15
C PRO A 411 53.68 41.64 -9.17
N SER A 412 54.88 41.72 -9.75
CA SER A 412 55.23 42.64 -10.83
C SER A 412 55.82 41.92 -12.04
N GLU A 413 55.74 42.57 -13.20
CA GLU A 413 56.33 42.12 -14.47
C GLU A 413 57.81 42.56 -14.56
N ASP A 414 58.60 41.93 -15.43
CA ASP A 414 59.49 42.58 -16.42
C ASP A 414 60.30 41.53 -17.23
N GLU A 415 60.91 41.96 -18.34
CA GLU A 415 61.53 41.13 -19.39
C GLU A 415 63.02 40.80 -19.13
N ASP A 416 63.57 39.74 -19.76
CA ASP A 416 64.74 39.95 -20.64
C ASP A 416 65.06 38.81 -21.65
N ASN A 417 65.64 39.25 -22.75
CA ASN A 417 65.98 38.65 -24.04
C ASN A 417 67.25 37.75 -24.04
N TYR A 418 67.38 36.76 -24.97
CA TYR A 418 68.52 36.61 -25.93
C TYR A 418 68.56 35.31 -26.80
N SER A 419 68.46 35.51 -28.13
CA SER A 419 69.11 34.86 -29.30
C SER A 419 69.47 33.35 -29.42
N THR A 420 68.78 32.69 -30.36
CA THR A 420 69.27 31.91 -31.55
C THR A 420 70.41 30.88 -31.48
N ALA A 421 70.14 29.67 -32.00
CA ALA A 421 70.92 29.03 -33.07
C ALA A 421 70.12 27.94 -33.83
N ASN A 422 70.56 27.70 -35.07
CA ASN A 422 70.23 26.69 -36.10
C ASN A 422 70.11 25.22 -35.61
N GLU A 423 69.72 24.20 -36.40
CA GLU A 423 69.84 23.96 -37.87
C GLU A 423 68.83 22.90 -38.35
N ASP A 424 68.43 22.97 -39.64
CA ASP A 424 67.94 21.88 -40.53
C ASP A 424 66.72 20.98 -40.12
N GLU A 425 66.02 20.25 -41.01
CA GLU A 425 66.09 20.08 -42.48
C GLU A 425 64.68 19.94 -43.10
N GLU A 426 64.57 19.89 -44.44
CA GLU A 426 63.33 19.87 -45.21
C GLU A 426 62.94 18.45 -45.71
N THR A 427 61.67 18.30 -46.13
CA THR A 427 61.15 17.36 -47.17
C THR A 427 60.66 15.94 -46.81
N ALA A 428 59.58 15.57 -47.54
CA ALA A 428 59.33 14.28 -48.21
C ALA A 428 58.79 13.04 -47.46
N LEU A 429 57.59 12.62 -47.88
CA LEU A 429 57.10 11.22 -48.03
C LEU A 429 56.98 10.35 -46.75
N GLY A 430 56.03 9.43 -46.58
CA GLY A 430 55.00 8.89 -47.47
C GLY A 430 54.86 7.36 -47.27
N ARG A 431 53.67 6.78 -47.57
CA ARG A 431 53.24 5.36 -47.36
C ARG A 431 52.87 5.03 -45.90
N LEU A 432 51.65 4.58 -45.58
CA LEU A 432 51.05 3.23 -45.80
C LEU A 432 51.94 2.07 -45.28
N PRO A 433 51.34 1.08 -44.55
CA PRO A 433 50.35 0.21 -45.20
C PRO A 433 49.10 -0.20 -44.39
N GLN A 434 48.15 -0.78 -45.13
CA GLN A 434 47.09 -1.68 -44.66
C GLN A 434 47.68 -3.08 -44.34
N ILE A 435 46.83 -4.14 -44.32
CA ILE A 435 47.13 -5.54 -43.94
C ILE A 435 47.08 -5.70 -42.40
N LEU A 436 46.38 -6.70 -41.81
CA LEU A 436 45.79 -7.91 -42.40
C LEU A 436 44.26 -7.86 -42.55
N GLU A 437 43.78 -8.16 -43.77
CA GLU A 437 42.69 -9.14 -43.91
C GLU A 437 43.33 -10.53 -44.00
N GLN A 438 43.02 -11.45 -43.08
CA GLN A 438 43.29 -12.87 -43.30
C GLN A 438 42.51 -13.78 -42.32
N TYR A 439 41.26 -14.10 -42.66
CA TYR A 439 40.61 -15.40 -42.39
C TYR A 439 39.32 -15.47 -43.20
N GLY A 440 39.44 -15.99 -44.43
CA GLY A 440 38.31 -16.23 -45.31
C GLY A 440 37.80 -17.68 -45.27
N GLU A 441 36.63 -17.86 -45.89
CA GLU A 441 36.19 -19.10 -46.53
C GLU A 441 36.06 -20.38 -45.66
N SER A 442 34.84 -20.63 -45.17
CA SER A 442 34.11 -21.83 -45.58
C SER A 442 32.61 -21.71 -45.24
N LEU A 443 31.75 -21.79 -46.27
CA LEU A 443 30.38 -22.37 -46.22
C LEU A 443 29.70 -22.24 -47.60
N GLN A 444 29.92 -23.23 -48.46
CA GLN A 444 29.00 -23.58 -49.54
C GLN A 444 28.50 -25.01 -49.30
N GLY A 445 27.25 -25.29 -49.69
CA GLY A 445 26.54 -26.52 -49.33
C GLY A 445 25.65 -26.32 -48.08
N ASP A 446 24.41 -26.81 -48.01
CA ASP A 446 23.70 -27.59 -49.03
C ASP A 446 22.20 -27.32 -49.06
N ARG A 447 21.63 -27.19 -50.26
CA ARG A 447 20.17 -27.15 -50.48
C ARG A 447 19.70 -28.54 -50.90
N LYS A 448 19.21 -29.37 -49.95
CA LYS A 448 18.17 -30.41 -50.16
C LYS A 448 17.90 -31.22 -48.89
N ARG A 449 16.68 -31.08 -48.34
CA ARG A 449 15.77 -32.17 -47.92
C ARG A 449 14.54 -31.59 -47.24
N GLN A 450 13.51 -31.28 -48.03
CA GLN A 450 12.16 -31.50 -47.53
C GLN A 450 12.00 -33.01 -47.38
N LYS A 451 11.56 -33.46 -46.21
CA LYS A 451 11.08 -34.83 -46.03
C LYS A 451 9.68 -34.74 -45.44
N THR A 452 8.71 -35.23 -46.18
CA THR A 452 7.36 -35.50 -45.67
C THR A 452 7.48 -36.42 -44.45
N LEU A 453 6.71 -36.09 -43.42
CA LEU A 453 6.38 -37.00 -42.33
C LEU A 453 4.91 -37.36 -42.54
N GLU A 454 4.66 -38.62 -42.84
CA GLU A 454 3.31 -39.15 -43.08
C GLU A 454 2.57 -39.23 -41.74
N TYR A 455 1.29 -38.85 -41.74
CA TYR A 455 0.40 -39.15 -40.63
C TYR A 455 0.15 -40.65 -40.63
N HIS A 456 0.72 -41.36 -39.66
CA HIS A 456 0.38 -42.76 -39.46
C HIS A 456 -0.95 -42.86 -38.72
N GLU A 457 -1.93 -43.41 -39.41
CA GLU A 457 -3.25 -43.76 -38.91
C GLU A 457 -3.13 -44.83 -37.81
N VAL A 458 -3.69 -44.59 -36.63
CA VAL A 458 -3.79 -45.56 -35.53
C VAL A 458 -5.22 -45.61 -35.00
N GLU A 459 -5.89 -46.68 -35.43
CA GLU A 459 -6.99 -47.44 -34.79
C GLU A 459 -7.90 -46.73 -33.75
N ARG A 460 -9.20 -46.68 -34.10
CA ARG A 460 -10.31 -46.45 -33.16
C ARG A 460 -10.58 -47.72 -32.35
N PHE A 461 -10.82 -47.61 -31.04
CA PHE A 461 -11.80 -48.39 -30.23
C PHE A 461 -11.70 -47.98 -28.75
N PRO A 462 -12.71 -48.24 -27.90
CA PRO A 462 -14.10 -47.81 -28.01
C PRO A 462 -14.48 -46.83 -26.88
N SER A 463 -15.57 -46.07 -27.05
CA SER A 463 -16.10 -45.20 -26.00
C SER A 463 -16.73 -46.02 -24.86
N ALA A 464 -16.18 -45.91 -23.65
CA ALA A 464 -16.82 -46.38 -22.42
C ALA A 464 -17.43 -45.18 -21.68
N GLN A 465 -18.76 -45.14 -21.54
CA GLN A 465 -19.41 -44.20 -20.63
C GLN A 465 -19.23 -44.70 -19.19
N VAL A 466 -18.64 -43.87 -18.33
CA VAL A 466 -18.65 -44.05 -16.88
C VAL A 466 -19.36 -42.85 -16.28
N GLU A 467 -20.64 -43.01 -15.97
CA GLU A 467 -21.41 -42.00 -15.23
C GLU A 467 -21.12 -42.14 -13.73
N SER A 468 -20.07 -41.48 -13.25
CA SER A 468 -19.77 -41.38 -11.82
C SER A 468 -20.32 -40.07 -11.24
N GLN A 469 -21.62 -40.05 -10.90
CA GLN A 469 -22.20 -38.98 -10.09
C GLN A 469 -21.79 -39.12 -8.62
N THR A 470 -20.58 -38.67 -8.27
CA THR A 470 -20.18 -38.48 -6.88
C THR A 470 -20.79 -37.19 -6.33
N GLN A 471 -21.92 -37.31 -5.64
CA GLN A 471 -22.44 -36.21 -4.81
C GLN A 471 -21.49 -35.94 -3.64
N TYR A 472 -20.75 -34.83 -3.71
CA TYR A 472 -19.93 -34.37 -2.60
C TYR A 472 -20.82 -33.92 -1.44
N LYS A 473 -20.60 -34.48 -0.24
CA LYS A 473 -21.16 -33.96 1.00
C LYS A 473 -20.15 -33.00 1.63
N THR A 474 -20.56 -31.75 1.81
CA THR A 474 -19.85 -30.78 2.66
C THR A 474 -19.62 -31.37 4.05
N PRO A 475 -18.43 -31.25 4.66
CA PRO A 475 -18.21 -31.71 6.03
C PRO A 475 -19.09 -30.91 7.01
N HIS A 476 -19.99 -31.57 7.72
CA HIS A 476 -20.66 -30.95 8.87
C HIS A 476 -19.64 -30.77 10.00
N ALA A 477 -19.73 -29.65 10.71
CA ALA A 477 -18.84 -29.27 11.82
C ALA A 477 -18.72 -30.35 12.92
N SER A 478 -19.70 -31.25 13.05
CA SER A 478 -19.72 -32.38 13.99
C SER A 478 -18.63 -33.45 13.78
N GLN A 479 -17.80 -33.37 12.72
CA GLN A 479 -16.58 -34.19 12.65
C GLN A 479 -15.39 -33.60 13.45
N VAL A 480 -15.41 -32.30 13.75
CA VAL A 480 -14.31 -31.58 14.43
C VAL A 480 -14.19 -31.98 15.91
N ASP A 481 -15.30 -32.36 16.56
CA ASP A 481 -15.33 -32.76 17.98
C ASP A 481 -14.51 -34.02 18.31
N SER A 482 -14.04 -34.76 17.29
CA SER A 482 -13.28 -36.00 17.44
C SER A 482 -11.74 -35.83 17.43
N PHE A 483 -11.22 -34.61 17.21
CA PHE A 483 -9.77 -34.40 17.14
C PHE A 483 -9.07 -34.62 18.50
N ASN A 484 -7.94 -35.34 18.50
CA ASN A 484 -7.06 -35.42 19.66
C ASN A 484 -6.27 -34.10 19.83
N ILE A 485 -6.97 -33.06 20.27
CA ILE A 485 -6.45 -31.67 20.42
C ILE A 485 -5.33 -31.60 21.49
N ASN A 486 -4.94 -32.71 22.14
CA ASN A 486 -3.87 -32.74 23.14
C ASN A 486 -2.46 -32.86 22.54
N GLU A 487 -2.33 -33.15 21.23
CA GLU A 487 -1.03 -33.29 20.54
C GLU A 487 -0.47 -31.93 20.08
N ILE A 488 -0.06 -31.08 21.03
CA ILE A 488 0.87 -29.98 20.74
C ILE A 488 2.31 -30.51 20.94
N PRO A 489 3.16 -30.50 19.89
CA PRO A 489 4.58 -30.77 20.06
C PRO A 489 5.23 -29.55 20.75
N SER A 490 5.90 -29.78 21.88
CA SER A 490 6.63 -28.73 22.62
C SER A 490 7.55 -27.93 21.71
N ILE A 491 7.48 -26.60 21.76
CA ILE A 491 8.35 -25.73 20.94
C ILE A 491 9.83 -25.86 21.33
N SER A 492 10.14 -26.40 22.51
CA SER A 492 11.50 -26.83 22.90
C SER A 492 12.12 -27.95 22.03
N THR A 493 11.50 -28.33 20.90
CA THR A 493 11.95 -29.39 19.98
C THR A 493 12.31 -28.82 18.59
N ILE A 494 12.67 -27.54 18.53
CA ILE A 494 12.68 -26.73 17.31
C ILE A 494 14.07 -26.14 17.04
N ASP A 495 14.94 -26.93 16.41
CA ASP A 495 16.23 -26.45 15.91
C ASP A 495 16.07 -25.82 14.51
N GLY A 496 16.44 -24.54 14.31
CA GLY A 496 16.57 -23.94 12.98
C GLY A 496 15.31 -23.27 12.43
N ILE A 497 14.43 -22.76 13.30
CA ILE A 497 13.21 -22.01 12.93
C ILE A 497 13.38 -20.48 13.12
N GLU A 498 14.57 -20.01 13.51
CA GLU A 498 14.91 -18.57 13.48
C GLU A 498 14.50 -17.84 12.17
N PRO A 499 14.58 -18.46 10.97
CA PRO A 499 14.10 -17.83 9.74
C PRO A 499 12.58 -17.60 9.67
N LEU A 500 11.75 -18.38 10.36
CA LEU A 500 10.28 -18.29 10.26
C LEU A 500 9.72 -17.18 11.14
N ILE A 501 10.33 -16.96 12.32
CA ILE A 501 9.97 -15.89 13.26
C ILE A 501 10.01 -14.51 12.58
N LYS A 502 10.96 -14.31 11.65
CA LYS A 502 11.12 -13.07 10.87
C LYS A 502 10.13 -12.90 9.71
N VAL A 503 9.27 -13.88 9.44
CA VAL A 503 8.42 -13.93 8.24
C VAL A 503 6.92 -13.95 8.54
N GLY A 504 6.52 -14.42 9.74
CA GLY A 504 5.16 -14.22 10.27
C GLY A 504 4.02 -14.76 9.39
N TYR A 505 2.90 -14.03 9.36
CA TYR A 505 1.85 -14.22 8.37
C TYR A 505 2.25 -13.61 7.03
N LEU A 506 1.79 -14.22 5.94
CA LEU A 506 1.87 -13.60 4.63
C LEU A 506 1.00 -12.35 4.59
N GLU A 507 1.60 -11.21 4.24
CA GLU A 507 0.86 -9.98 3.99
C GLU A 507 -0.17 -10.16 2.86
N SER A 508 -1.23 -9.35 2.88
CA SER A 508 -2.21 -9.33 1.79
C SER A 508 -1.65 -8.85 0.45
N THR A 509 -0.36 -8.51 0.35
CA THR A 509 0.36 -8.19 -0.90
C THR A 509 0.84 -9.41 -1.68
N PHE A 510 0.83 -10.60 -1.06
CA PHE A 510 1.30 -11.89 -1.57
C PHE A 510 0.66 -12.35 -2.90
N ARG A 511 1.38 -13.17 -3.67
CA ARG A 511 0.95 -13.71 -4.98
C ARG A 511 0.93 -15.24 -4.98
N PHE A 512 0.17 -15.86 -5.88
CA PHE A 512 0.17 -17.32 -6.04
C PHE A 512 1.58 -17.87 -6.39
N SER A 513 2.38 -17.09 -7.13
CA SER A 513 3.79 -17.38 -7.42
C SER A 513 4.70 -17.45 -6.19
N ASP A 514 4.18 -17.14 -4.99
CA ASP A 514 4.88 -17.16 -3.72
C ASP A 514 4.43 -18.31 -2.80
N ILE A 515 3.45 -19.12 -3.21
CA ILE A 515 3.15 -20.42 -2.59
C ILE A 515 4.19 -21.45 -3.04
N LEU A 516 4.49 -21.50 -4.35
CA LEU A 516 5.27 -22.57 -4.98
C LEU A 516 6.53 -22.04 -5.70
N PHE A 517 7.56 -22.87 -5.79
CA PHE A 517 8.80 -22.66 -6.57
C PHE A 517 8.67 -23.06 -8.05
N THR A 518 7.74 -23.95 -8.38
CA THR A 518 7.60 -24.57 -9.71
C THR A 518 6.44 -23.94 -10.50
N ASN A 519 6.22 -24.39 -11.75
CA ASN A 519 5.11 -23.94 -12.57
C ASN A 519 3.77 -24.47 -12.02
N GLY A 520 3.16 -23.71 -11.11
CA GLY A 520 2.08 -24.17 -10.23
C GLY A 520 0.81 -24.72 -10.90
N TYR A 521 0.61 -24.50 -12.20
CA TYR A 521 -0.46 -25.15 -12.97
C TYR A 521 -0.42 -26.68 -12.87
N ALA A 522 0.74 -27.31 -13.07
CA ALA A 522 0.87 -28.77 -13.02
C ALA A 522 0.67 -29.35 -11.60
N PHE A 523 0.89 -28.51 -10.57
CA PHE A 523 0.57 -28.84 -9.17
C PHE A 523 -0.94 -28.77 -8.94
N LEU A 524 -1.61 -27.72 -9.43
CA LEU A 524 -3.06 -27.55 -9.31
C LEU A 524 -3.86 -28.60 -10.09
N GLU A 525 -3.37 -29.06 -11.24
CA GLU A 525 -3.98 -30.17 -12.00
C GLU A 525 -4.02 -31.49 -11.22
N ASN A 526 -3.15 -31.67 -10.20
CA ASN A 526 -3.01 -32.91 -9.44
C ASN A 526 -2.88 -32.63 -7.92
N TRP A 527 -3.63 -31.63 -7.42
CA TRP A 527 -3.47 -31.16 -6.05
C TRP A 527 -3.94 -32.20 -5.02
N GLU A 528 -5.02 -32.94 -5.33
CA GLU A 528 -5.57 -34.01 -4.48
C GLU A 528 -4.53 -35.12 -4.25
N ASP A 529 -3.89 -35.61 -5.31
CA ASP A 529 -2.81 -36.61 -5.23
C ASP A 529 -1.59 -36.10 -4.45
N THR A 530 -1.27 -34.80 -4.60
CA THR A 530 -0.15 -34.17 -3.89
C THR A 530 -0.42 -34.06 -2.40
N VAL A 531 -1.64 -33.66 -2.03
CA VAL A 531 -2.14 -33.67 -0.65
C VAL A 531 -2.18 -35.09 -0.09
N ALA A 532 -2.67 -36.07 -0.86
CA ALA A 532 -2.74 -37.47 -0.43
C ALA A 532 -1.35 -38.07 -0.14
N GLN A 533 -0.31 -37.63 -0.86
CA GLN A 533 1.09 -37.97 -0.58
C GLN A 533 1.66 -37.21 0.64
N LEU A 534 1.35 -35.92 0.79
CA LEU A 534 1.82 -35.09 1.90
C LEU A 534 1.19 -35.49 3.25
N ARG A 535 -0.12 -35.78 3.28
CA ARG A 535 -0.90 -36.14 4.48
C ARG A 535 -0.23 -37.21 5.36
N PRO A 536 0.25 -38.37 4.87
CA PRO A 536 0.98 -39.35 5.67
C PRO A 536 2.42 -38.93 6.02
N ILE A 537 3.04 -37.98 5.33
CA ILE A 537 4.38 -37.46 5.67
C ILE A 537 4.26 -36.44 6.81
N ILE A 538 3.37 -35.44 6.67
CA ILE A 538 3.08 -34.41 7.68
C ILE A 538 2.72 -35.04 9.04
N LYS A 539 1.96 -36.14 9.05
CA LYS A 539 1.64 -36.85 10.29
C LYS A 539 2.83 -37.60 10.91
N ARG A 540 3.77 -38.10 10.11
CA ARG A 540 4.91 -38.94 10.56
C ARG A 540 6.18 -38.17 10.94
N ALA A 541 6.35 -36.92 10.48
CA ALA A 541 7.56 -36.14 10.73
C ALA A 541 7.92 -36.11 12.23
N ALA A 542 9.20 -36.23 12.60
CA ALA A 542 9.62 -36.16 14.00
C ALA A 542 9.58 -34.71 14.53
N SER A 543 9.96 -33.74 13.71
CA SER A 543 10.16 -32.33 14.11
C SER A 543 9.49 -31.32 13.18
N GLN A 544 9.37 -30.07 13.61
CA GLN A 544 8.91 -28.98 12.73
C GLN A 544 9.93 -28.64 11.62
N LYS A 545 11.22 -28.84 11.89
CA LYS A 545 12.31 -28.73 10.89
C LYS A 545 12.12 -29.70 9.73
N GLU A 546 11.72 -30.94 10.04
CA GLU A 546 11.43 -31.97 9.05
C GLU A 546 10.15 -31.64 8.25
N LEU A 547 9.10 -31.13 8.91
CA LEU A 547 7.93 -30.60 8.20
C LEU A 547 8.31 -29.49 7.21
N PHE A 548 9.13 -28.53 7.66
CA PHE A 548 9.59 -27.44 6.82
C PHE A 548 10.39 -27.95 5.61
N GLN A 549 11.33 -28.88 5.82
CA GLN A 549 12.11 -29.50 4.76
C GLN A 549 11.22 -30.24 3.75
N VAL A 550 10.25 -31.02 4.22
CA VAL A 550 9.25 -31.71 3.37
C VAL A 550 8.46 -30.71 2.51
N PHE A 551 8.01 -29.59 3.08
CA PHE A 551 7.30 -28.58 2.30
C PHE A 551 8.19 -27.96 1.21
N VAL A 552 9.46 -27.65 1.51
CA VAL A 552 10.41 -27.15 0.51
C VAL A 552 10.72 -28.19 -0.58
N GLU A 553 10.84 -29.47 -0.24
CA GLU A 553 11.04 -30.57 -1.19
C GLU A 553 9.83 -30.81 -2.11
N TYR A 554 8.61 -30.64 -1.60
CA TYR A 554 7.38 -30.60 -2.40
C TYR A 554 7.18 -29.27 -3.16
N GLY A 555 8.15 -28.36 -3.08
CA GLY A 555 8.19 -27.14 -3.88
C GLY A 555 7.45 -25.94 -3.27
N PHE A 556 7.03 -25.98 -2.01
CA PHE A 556 6.48 -24.81 -1.32
C PHE A 556 7.60 -23.83 -0.93
N LYS A 557 7.35 -22.52 -1.06
CA LYS A 557 8.30 -21.50 -0.61
C LYS A 557 8.32 -21.38 0.91
N GLN A 558 9.49 -21.03 1.43
CA GLN A 558 9.74 -20.74 2.85
C GLN A 558 8.68 -19.81 3.47
N GLN A 559 8.29 -18.74 2.77
CA GLN A 559 7.34 -17.75 3.28
C GLN A 559 5.92 -18.33 3.45
N PHE A 560 5.47 -19.15 2.51
CA PHE A 560 4.21 -19.86 2.65
C PHE A 560 4.28 -20.92 3.76
N THR A 561 5.40 -21.63 3.90
CA THR A 561 5.59 -22.58 5.00
C THR A 561 5.60 -21.88 6.38
N SER A 562 6.19 -20.69 6.51
CA SER A 562 6.09 -19.85 7.73
C SER A 562 4.63 -19.55 8.05
N HIS A 563 3.86 -19.09 7.07
CA HIS A 563 2.45 -18.75 7.23
C HIS A 563 1.57 -19.96 7.52
N LEU A 564 1.86 -21.13 6.95
CA LEU A 564 1.19 -22.39 7.28
C LEU A 564 1.46 -22.80 8.73
N VAL A 565 2.70 -22.70 9.21
CA VAL A 565 3.07 -22.93 10.63
C VAL A 565 2.36 -21.93 11.54
N MET A 566 2.40 -20.64 11.20
CA MET A 566 1.77 -19.57 11.97
C MET A 566 0.26 -19.69 12.01
N SER A 567 -0.42 -19.98 10.90
CA SER A 567 -1.88 -20.07 10.85
C SER A 567 -2.41 -21.31 11.56
N THR A 568 -1.63 -22.39 11.67
CA THR A 568 -2.06 -23.66 12.27
C THR A 568 -1.57 -23.88 13.70
N SER A 569 -0.85 -22.92 14.28
CA SER A 569 -0.11 -23.09 15.54
C SER A 569 0.77 -24.36 15.54
N ALA A 570 1.43 -24.62 14.41
CA ALA A 570 2.19 -25.83 14.10
C ALA A 570 1.45 -27.19 14.20
N ASN A 571 0.11 -27.19 14.29
CA ASN A 571 -0.65 -28.43 14.42
C ASN A 571 -0.76 -29.17 13.07
N ARG A 572 -0.13 -30.35 13.01
CA ARG A 572 -0.03 -31.21 11.82
C ARG A 572 -1.38 -31.59 11.18
N ASN A 573 -2.43 -31.77 11.97
CA ASN A 573 -3.75 -32.08 11.42
C ASN A 573 -4.40 -30.84 10.81
N LEU A 574 -4.24 -29.68 11.45
CA LEU A 574 -4.70 -28.39 10.92
C LEU A 574 -3.91 -27.96 9.67
N MET A 575 -2.61 -28.28 9.57
CA MET A 575 -1.81 -28.08 8.34
C MET A 575 -2.39 -28.84 7.14
N VAL A 576 -2.79 -30.09 7.34
CA VAL A 576 -3.42 -30.91 6.30
C VAL A 576 -4.75 -30.30 5.87
N ILE A 577 -5.59 -29.91 6.84
CA ILE A 577 -6.91 -29.29 6.59
C ILE A 577 -6.77 -27.95 5.86
N TYR A 578 -5.82 -27.09 6.29
CA TYR A 578 -5.57 -25.79 5.68
C TYR A 578 -5.11 -25.91 4.22
N LEU A 579 -4.25 -26.88 3.93
CA LEU A 579 -3.80 -27.18 2.57
C LEU A 579 -4.93 -27.75 1.71
N GLU A 580 -5.77 -28.62 2.27
CA GLU A 580 -6.95 -29.18 1.59
C GLU A 580 -7.96 -28.09 1.21
N GLU A 581 -8.31 -27.22 2.16
CA GLU A 581 -9.22 -26.09 1.91
C GLU A 581 -8.61 -25.07 0.94
N LEU A 582 -7.33 -24.72 1.10
CA LEU A 582 -6.63 -23.75 0.23
C LEU A 582 -6.61 -24.24 -1.22
N LEU A 583 -6.22 -25.49 -1.43
CA LEU A 583 -6.04 -26.05 -2.76
C LEU A 583 -7.39 -26.39 -3.42
N SER A 584 -8.42 -26.77 -2.64
CA SER A 584 -9.80 -26.83 -3.16
C SER A 584 -10.27 -25.45 -3.61
N ARG A 585 -10.22 -24.42 -2.74
CA ARG A 585 -10.66 -23.04 -3.10
C ARG A 585 -9.95 -22.52 -4.36
N ILE A 586 -8.66 -22.81 -4.54
CA ILE A 586 -7.90 -22.40 -5.74
C ILE A 586 -8.26 -23.26 -6.97
N SER A 587 -8.45 -24.57 -6.79
CA SER A 587 -8.94 -25.49 -7.84
C SER A 587 -10.32 -25.07 -8.35
N ASP A 588 -11.28 -24.83 -7.45
CA ASP A 588 -12.65 -24.41 -7.78
C ASP A 588 -12.65 -23.05 -8.49
N TYR A 589 -11.76 -22.15 -8.10
CA TYR A 589 -11.57 -20.87 -8.77
C TYR A 589 -11.03 -21.02 -10.20
N VAL A 590 -9.98 -21.84 -10.38
CA VAL A 590 -9.33 -22.13 -11.68
C VAL A 590 -10.24 -22.92 -12.62
N ASN A 591 -11.09 -23.79 -12.10
CA ASN A 591 -12.07 -24.56 -12.88
C ASN A 591 -13.37 -23.78 -13.17
N SER A 592 -13.57 -22.60 -12.58
CA SER A 592 -14.75 -21.76 -12.85
C SER A 592 -14.66 -21.03 -14.19
N ASP A 593 -15.79 -20.77 -14.84
CA ASP A 593 -15.87 -20.04 -16.12
C ASP A 593 -15.19 -18.66 -16.14
N LYS A 594 -14.91 -18.09 -14.95
CA LYS A 594 -14.20 -16.83 -14.77
C LYS A 594 -12.72 -16.93 -15.20
N TRP A 595 -12.15 -18.14 -15.26
CA TRP A 595 -10.74 -18.39 -15.55
C TRP A 595 -10.38 -18.35 -17.05
N ASN A 596 -11.37 -18.35 -17.95
CA ASN A 596 -11.22 -18.53 -19.39
C ASN A 596 -10.31 -17.52 -20.15
N ASN A 597 -9.73 -16.52 -19.48
CA ASN A 597 -8.79 -15.55 -20.07
C ASN A 597 -7.30 -15.80 -19.71
N GLN A 598 -6.97 -16.83 -18.92
CA GLN A 598 -5.59 -17.15 -18.46
C GLN A 598 -4.87 -16.03 -17.68
N ASP A 599 -5.58 -14.98 -17.23
CA ASP A 599 -4.98 -13.83 -16.55
C ASP A 599 -4.81 -14.11 -15.04
N LEU A 600 -3.57 -14.42 -14.65
CA LEU A 600 -3.16 -14.62 -13.25
C LEU A 600 -3.51 -13.43 -12.33
N SER A 601 -3.63 -12.21 -12.86
CA SER A 601 -3.96 -11.04 -12.04
C SER A 601 -5.37 -11.06 -11.45
N VAL A 602 -6.26 -11.95 -11.93
CA VAL A 602 -7.59 -12.14 -11.30
C VAL A 602 -7.50 -13.04 -10.06
N VAL A 603 -6.57 -14.00 -9.98
CA VAL A 603 -6.26 -14.71 -8.71
C VAL A 603 -5.70 -13.72 -7.70
N GLU A 604 -4.78 -12.85 -8.14
CA GLU A 604 -4.20 -11.78 -7.31
C GLU A 604 -5.25 -10.78 -6.81
N HIS A 605 -6.45 -10.72 -7.40
CA HIS A 605 -7.55 -9.89 -6.89
C HIS A 605 -8.35 -10.56 -5.76
N HIS A 606 -8.41 -11.90 -5.71
CA HIS A 606 -9.11 -12.66 -4.68
C HIS A 606 -8.20 -13.27 -3.59
N ARG A 607 -6.89 -12.97 -3.64
CA ARG A 607 -5.83 -13.47 -2.76
C ARG A 607 -6.14 -13.50 -1.25
N GLU A 608 -6.84 -12.49 -0.73
CA GLU A 608 -7.16 -12.38 0.71
C GLU A 608 -8.05 -13.56 1.14
N ASN A 609 -9.13 -13.82 0.40
CA ASN A 609 -10.12 -14.89 0.64
C ASN A 609 -9.56 -16.32 0.62
N PHE A 610 -8.38 -16.54 0.01
CA PHE A 610 -7.75 -17.86 -0.05
C PHE A 610 -6.92 -18.17 1.20
N LEU A 611 -6.17 -17.17 1.70
CA LEU A 611 -5.28 -17.34 2.85
C LEU A 611 -6.00 -17.14 4.19
N THR A 612 -7.01 -16.27 4.27
CA THR A 612 -7.85 -16.14 5.47
C THR A 612 -8.87 -17.27 5.50
N GLN A 613 -8.56 -18.31 6.28
CA GLN A 613 -9.48 -19.41 6.60
C GLN A 613 -9.88 -19.36 8.09
N SER A 614 -10.08 -18.14 8.62
CA SER A 614 -10.44 -17.91 10.02
C SER A 614 -11.81 -18.47 10.40
N ASP A 615 -12.64 -18.82 9.41
CA ASP A 615 -13.86 -19.63 9.51
C ASP A 615 -13.62 -21.08 9.98
N LEU A 616 -12.38 -21.60 9.89
CA LEU A 616 -12.04 -22.95 10.32
C LEU A 616 -11.57 -23.00 11.79
N PRO A 617 -12.16 -23.87 12.64
CA PRO A 617 -11.70 -24.06 14.01
C PRO A 617 -10.23 -24.50 14.10
N GLY A 618 -9.42 -23.69 14.76
CA GLY A 618 -8.01 -23.89 15.01
C GLY A 618 -7.08 -23.16 14.03
N ILE A 619 -7.63 -22.56 12.97
CA ILE A 619 -6.88 -21.71 12.04
C ILE A 619 -6.88 -20.26 12.54
N TRP A 620 -5.73 -19.62 12.44
CA TRP A 620 -5.45 -18.28 12.93
C TRP A 620 -5.03 -17.36 11.78
N ASP A 621 -5.39 -16.09 11.89
CA ASP A 621 -4.90 -15.02 11.03
C ASP A 621 -4.47 -13.80 11.87
N ILE A 622 -3.98 -12.77 11.19
CA ILE A 622 -3.51 -11.52 11.83
C ILE A 622 -4.64 -10.76 12.56
N HIS A 623 -5.91 -10.98 12.22
CA HIS A 623 -7.04 -10.34 12.88
C HIS A 623 -7.44 -11.09 14.17
N LEU A 624 -7.44 -12.41 14.15
CA LEU A 624 -7.63 -13.24 15.34
C LEU A 624 -6.48 -13.03 16.36
N ASP A 625 -5.23 -12.95 15.90
CA ASP A 625 -4.11 -12.60 16.78
C ASP A 625 -4.19 -11.13 17.26
N ALA A 626 -4.79 -10.20 16.50
CA ALA A 626 -5.05 -8.85 17.01
C ALA A 626 -6.05 -8.87 18.18
N TYR A 627 -7.13 -9.64 18.10
CA TYR A 627 -8.10 -9.79 19.21
C TYR A 627 -7.49 -10.43 20.47
N LEU A 628 -6.53 -11.36 20.30
CA LEU A 628 -5.75 -11.90 21.42
C LEU A 628 -4.96 -10.81 22.16
N ASN A 629 -4.36 -9.89 21.40
CA ASN A 629 -3.54 -8.80 21.94
C ASN A 629 -4.37 -7.64 22.54
N THR A 630 -5.60 -7.41 22.06
CA THR A 630 -6.50 -6.37 22.61
C THR A 630 -7.32 -6.82 23.82
N ASN A 631 -7.16 -8.07 24.28
CA ASN A 631 -8.02 -8.74 25.28
C ASN A 631 -9.50 -8.87 24.87
N GLU A 632 -9.82 -8.81 23.58
CA GLU A 632 -11.19 -9.00 23.06
C GLU A 632 -11.54 -10.49 22.92
N GLU A 633 -11.30 -11.29 23.98
CA GLU A 633 -11.50 -12.75 23.98
C GLU A 633 -12.96 -13.16 23.71
N GLU A 634 -13.93 -12.29 23.98
CA GLU A 634 -15.35 -12.52 23.65
C GLU A 634 -15.56 -12.68 22.14
N LYS A 635 -14.93 -11.85 21.30
CA LYS A 635 -15.00 -11.96 19.83
C LYS A 635 -14.32 -13.22 19.32
N LEU A 636 -13.26 -13.67 19.99
CA LEU A 636 -12.60 -14.92 19.65
C LEU A 636 -13.50 -16.12 19.96
N LEU A 637 -14.29 -16.08 21.04
CA LEU A 637 -15.22 -17.15 21.40
C LEU A 637 -16.41 -17.30 20.44
N GLU A 638 -16.66 -16.32 19.55
CA GLU A 638 -17.62 -16.43 18.45
C GLU A 638 -17.14 -17.38 17.33
N VAL A 639 -15.82 -17.58 17.19
CA VAL A 639 -15.18 -18.26 16.04
C VAL A 639 -14.30 -19.44 16.47
N GLN A 640 -13.60 -19.30 17.59
CA GLN A 640 -12.59 -20.23 18.09
C GLN A 640 -12.94 -20.69 19.51
N ASN A 641 -12.94 -22.00 19.75
CA ASN A 641 -13.27 -22.51 21.08
C ASN A 641 -12.19 -22.17 22.12
N LYS A 642 -12.58 -22.09 23.39
CA LYS A 642 -11.70 -21.66 24.49
C LYS A 642 -10.40 -22.48 24.63
N LYS A 643 -10.40 -23.76 24.25
CA LYS A 643 -9.20 -24.60 24.27
C LYS A 643 -8.22 -24.15 23.19
N LEU A 644 -8.70 -23.93 21.96
CA LEU A 644 -7.89 -23.42 20.86
C LEU A 644 -7.32 -22.02 21.17
N ILE A 645 -8.10 -21.14 21.78
CA ILE A 645 -7.63 -19.82 22.26
C ILE A 645 -6.46 -19.97 23.26
N GLN A 646 -6.58 -20.87 24.24
CA GLN A 646 -5.50 -21.12 25.21
C GLN A 646 -4.25 -21.73 24.54
N GLN A 647 -4.45 -22.63 23.59
CA GLN A 647 -3.37 -23.24 22.81
C GLN A 647 -2.63 -22.23 21.94
N ARG A 648 -3.36 -21.28 21.34
CA ARG A 648 -2.74 -20.18 20.59
C ARG A 648 -1.90 -19.27 21.49
N LYS A 649 -2.42 -18.93 22.68
CA LYS A 649 -1.68 -18.13 23.67
C LYS A 649 -0.36 -18.82 24.07
N LEU A 650 -0.37 -20.13 24.30
CA LEU A 650 0.85 -20.91 24.56
C LEU A 650 1.82 -20.88 23.38
N PHE A 651 1.35 -21.18 22.16
CA PHE A 651 2.16 -21.15 20.93
C PHE A 651 2.84 -19.78 20.70
N LEU A 652 2.11 -18.68 20.90
CA LEU A 652 2.65 -17.33 20.75
C LEU A 652 3.69 -16.98 21.83
N THR A 653 3.44 -17.35 23.10
CA THR A 653 4.43 -17.16 24.17
C THR A 653 5.71 -17.95 23.89
N GLU A 654 5.58 -19.24 23.55
CA GLU A 654 6.73 -20.10 23.25
C GLU A 654 7.52 -19.60 22.02
N LEU A 655 6.87 -19.02 21.00
CA LEU A 655 7.56 -18.33 19.90
C LEU A 655 8.31 -17.08 20.35
N ILE A 656 7.72 -16.27 21.24
CA ILE A 656 8.34 -15.04 21.74
C ILE A 656 9.57 -15.35 22.59
N ASP A 657 9.49 -16.35 23.46
CA ASP A 657 10.61 -16.76 24.32
C ASP A 657 11.82 -17.20 23.47
N ASN A 658 11.59 -18.05 22.45
CA ASN A 658 12.65 -18.47 21.51
C ASN A 658 13.17 -17.31 20.63
N ALA A 659 12.34 -16.31 20.33
CA ALA A 659 12.77 -15.13 19.59
C ALA A 659 13.78 -14.26 20.39
N TYR A 660 13.66 -14.23 21.72
CA TYR A 660 14.60 -13.51 22.58
C TYR A 660 15.93 -14.25 22.75
N ASP A 661 15.93 -15.56 23.00
CA ASP A 661 17.17 -16.33 23.16
C ASP A 661 18.09 -16.21 21.92
N VAL A 662 17.50 -16.16 20.72
CA VAL A 662 18.19 -15.96 19.43
C VAL A 662 18.76 -14.53 19.24
N GLN A 663 18.30 -13.54 20.02
CA GLN A 663 18.85 -12.17 19.99
C GLN A 663 19.93 -11.93 21.05
N PHE A 664 20.10 -12.84 22.01
CA PHE A 664 21.06 -12.73 23.11
C PHE A 664 22.14 -13.82 23.10
N SER A 665 22.26 -14.60 22.02
CA SER A 665 23.29 -15.61 21.77
C SER A 665 24.24 -15.27 20.63
#